data_AF-A0A957A1B0-F1
#
_entry.id   AF-A0A957A1B0-F1
#
_cell.length_a   1.000
_cell.length_b   1.000
_cell.length_c   1.000
_cell.angle_alpha   90.00
_cell.angle_beta   90.00
_cell.angle_gamma   90.00
#
_symmetry.space_group_name_H-M   'P 1'
#
loop_
_entity.id
_entity.type
_entity.pdbx_description
1 polymer ?
#
loop_
_entity_poly.entity_id
_entity_poly.type
_entity_poly.pdbx_seq_one_letter_code
_entity_poly.pdbx_strand_id
1 'polypeptide(L)'
;MEHELRPIFDPASVAVVGASEREGSLGRVVMQNIIEGGFSGPLFAVNPRYDQVMGVPCFAAVSQLPQPVDLIVVVTPASAVPGVIEDAGAYGVPGGVVLSAGFSEMGEVGRGLEAAMLTNARRHGLRLIGPNCVGIIRPRARLNATFSFQGAAAGRLALLSQSGAVCTAILDWAPAHSVGFSSVVSMGIAADIGFGEALDFLASDSHTDAILLYIEGIRDAQSFMSGLRAAARAKPVVVVKAGRHSGGAKAAASHTGSIVGTDDVFDAALRRAGVVRVLELDQLFSVATILSSQHVVEGGRLGMVTNAGGPGVLAADRAADVDIPLAELSPSTIAVLDAALPPHWSRGNPVDVLGDAPPERYEAAIQAVVADEGVDGLLVMFTPQAITPPERIAEQLAAMAPGIEKPLLACWLGETQVAPAREILRQAGIPQFNTPEAAVEAFAAVASYRRNQELLRQTPGPISGIPHRDLPLARSIIAGALAAGREELRSVEARDLMAAYGIPVVRAVSARDAAEAVAAAEAAGFPVAMKINSADISHKTDVGGVRLSLANAEEVAAEFDAMLTRVATNAPTARLDGVTVEAMHTVIHGRELLAGAMRDVAFGAAVVFGSGGTLVEVLRDRAIALPPLNEVIVQDLVDRTRAAKLLGSLRGNPPADRAAVEAVLLAVSQLVCDLPEVMELDINPLVASERGVMAVDARVSISPPPEGAGRYSHLAIEPYPEDLESHQQLSDGTAVEIRAIRPEDADAEQDFVRRLSPRSRTFRFRNALQELSSEMLVRFTQIDYRREMALVAVLEDGSQVGVARYVVAPDQRSAEFAIVISDELQGKGLGTLMLRRLSDVARLRGLTRIFGEVQQQNITMLELARDLGFVVGPVAGDPAIVRVEKRLD
;
A
#
# COMPACT_ATOMS: atom_id res chain seq x y z
N MET A 1 16.41 16.03 -9.49
CA MET A 1 17.24 14.84 -9.80
C MET A 1 16.53 13.99 -10.82
N GLU A 2 17.26 13.38 -11.76
CA GLU A 2 16.71 12.39 -12.68
C GLU A 2 16.58 11.03 -11.95
N HIS A 3 15.47 10.32 -12.17
CA HIS A 3 15.19 9.03 -11.53
C HIS A 3 16.07 7.92 -12.13
N GLU A 4 16.55 6.95 -11.33
CA GLU A 4 17.45 5.86 -11.81
C GLU A 4 16.86 5.04 -12.95
N LEU A 5 15.55 4.84 -12.95
CA LEU A 5 14.87 4.10 -14.01
C LEU A 5 14.68 4.87 -15.33
N ARG A 6 15.08 6.15 -15.40
CA ARG A 6 14.93 6.96 -16.62
C ARG A 6 15.58 6.33 -17.86
N PRO A 7 16.77 5.72 -17.82
CA PRO A 7 17.36 5.04 -18.98
C PRO A 7 16.51 3.88 -19.52
N ILE A 8 15.58 3.33 -18.72
CA ILE A 8 14.67 2.28 -19.17
C ILE A 8 13.36 2.87 -19.70
N PHE A 9 12.79 3.86 -19.00
CA PHE A 9 11.47 4.41 -19.33
C PHE A 9 11.51 5.53 -20.39
N ASP A 10 12.60 6.27 -20.50
CA ASP A 10 12.78 7.34 -21.49
C ASP A 10 14.22 7.31 -22.07
N PRO A 11 14.65 6.19 -22.71
CA PRO A 11 15.99 6.05 -23.29
C PRO A 11 16.23 7.01 -24.45
N ALA A 12 17.44 7.55 -24.55
CA ALA A 12 17.91 8.27 -25.72
C ALA A 12 18.43 7.33 -26.82
N SER A 13 18.84 6.10 -26.50
CA SER A 13 19.36 5.10 -27.44
C SER A 13 19.00 3.66 -27.02
N VAL A 14 18.81 2.78 -28.00
CA VAL A 14 18.35 1.40 -27.78
C VAL A 14 19.18 0.40 -28.59
N ALA A 15 19.54 -0.73 -27.99
CA ALA A 15 20.13 -1.87 -28.69
C ALA A 15 19.31 -3.16 -28.47
N VAL A 16 18.99 -3.87 -29.55
CA VAL A 16 18.23 -5.13 -29.49
C VAL A 16 19.17 -6.32 -29.62
N VAL A 17 19.39 -7.04 -28.52
CA VAL A 17 20.26 -8.21 -28.45
C VAL A 17 19.46 -9.48 -28.75
N GLY A 18 19.81 -10.14 -29.85
CA GLY A 18 18.99 -11.22 -30.44
C GLY A 18 18.14 -10.76 -31.62
N ALA A 19 18.36 -9.54 -32.13
CA ALA A 19 17.77 -9.05 -33.38
C ALA A 19 17.99 -10.04 -34.53
N SER A 20 17.02 -10.21 -35.42
CA SER A 20 17.07 -11.27 -36.43
C SER A 20 16.24 -10.94 -37.66
N GLU A 21 16.71 -11.33 -38.84
CA GLU A 21 15.93 -11.28 -40.08
C GLU A 21 14.95 -12.46 -40.23
N ARG A 22 15.13 -13.54 -39.45
CA ARG A 22 14.29 -14.73 -39.54
C ARG A 22 12.82 -14.40 -39.29
N GLU A 23 11.97 -14.73 -40.26
CA GLU A 23 10.52 -14.59 -40.15
C GLU A 23 9.99 -15.37 -38.93
N GLY A 24 9.02 -14.77 -38.23
CA GLY A 24 8.46 -15.33 -36.99
C GLY A 24 9.39 -15.34 -35.77
N SER A 25 10.61 -14.80 -35.86
CA SER A 25 11.47 -14.64 -34.67
C SER A 25 11.07 -13.43 -33.83
N LEU A 26 11.05 -13.58 -32.50
CA LEU A 26 10.73 -12.48 -31.58
C LEU A 26 11.66 -11.28 -31.76
N GLY A 27 12.95 -11.51 -32.02
CA GLY A 27 13.91 -10.44 -32.30
C GLY A 27 13.61 -9.63 -33.55
N ARG A 28 12.95 -10.22 -34.56
CA ARG A 28 12.44 -9.48 -35.72
C ARG A 28 11.26 -8.60 -35.32
N VAL A 29 10.30 -9.16 -34.56
CA VAL A 29 9.08 -8.44 -34.13
C VAL A 29 9.43 -7.24 -33.25
N VAL A 30 10.35 -7.40 -32.29
CA VAL A 30 10.80 -6.28 -31.43
C VAL A 30 11.46 -5.18 -32.25
N MET A 31 12.36 -5.54 -33.19
CA MET A 31 12.97 -4.56 -34.09
C MET A 31 11.92 -3.80 -34.91
N GLN A 32 10.97 -4.54 -35.50
CA GLN A 32 9.87 -3.97 -36.27
C GLN A 32 9.03 -3.00 -35.44
N ASN A 33 8.63 -3.40 -34.23
CA ASN A 33 7.82 -2.59 -33.34
C ASN A 33 8.51 -1.28 -32.91
N ILE A 34 9.82 -1.30 -32.65
CA ILE A 34 10.56 -0.07 -32.32
C ILE A 34 10.62 0.86 -33.55
N ILE A 35 10.86 0.32 -34.74
CA ILE A 35 10.93 1.09 -35.99
C ILE A 35 9.57 1.70 -36.34
N GLU A 36 8.51 0.89 -36.34
CA GLU A 36 7.14 1.31 -36.65
C GLU A 36 6.56 2.24 -35.58
N GLY A 37 6.99 2.07 -34.32
CA GLY A 37 6.69 2.99 -33.22
C GLY A 37 7.31 4.39 -33.40
N GLY A 38 8.28 4.54 -34.32
CA GLY A 38 8.88 5.82 -34.67
C GLY A 38 9.92 6.31 -33.66
N PHE A 39 10.62 5.40 -32.99
CA PHE A 39 11.68 5.76 -32.04
C PHE A 39 12.70 6.69 -32.70
N SER A 40 12.94 7.85 -32.11
CA SER A 40 13.81 8.87 -32.71
C SER A 40 15.28 8.79 -32.32
N GLY A 41 15.59 7.99 -31.31
CA GLY A 41 16.96 7.78 -30.87
C GLY A 41 17.72 6.80 -31.75
N PRO A 42 19.05 6.68 -31.58
CA PRO A 42 19.85 5.65 -32.24
C PRO A 42 19.37 4.26 -31.85
N LEU A 43 19.10 3.43 -32.87
CA LEU A 43 18.72 2.02 -32.74
C LEU A 43 19.84 1.14 -33.29
N PHE A 44 20.22 0.10 -32.54
CA PHE A 44 21.25 -0.85 -32.94
C PHE A 44 20.74 -2.29 -32.87
N ALA A 45 21.16 -3.13 -33.82
CA ALA A 45 20.95 -4.56 -33.77
C ALA A 45 22.20 -5.25 -33.21
N VAL A 46 22.02 -6.28 -32.38
CA VAL A 46 23.13 -7.11 -31.89
C VAL A 46 22.82 -8.58 -32.16
N ASN A 47 23.56 -9.17 -33.10
CA ASN A 47 23.52 -10.57 -33.46
C ASN A 47 24.78 -10.96 -34.26
N PRO A 48 25.56 -11.98 -33.85
CA PRO A 48 26.80 -12.37 -34.53
C PRO A 48 26.60 -12.96 -35.94
N ARG A 49 25.36 -13.22 -36.37
CA ARG A 49 25.06 -13.84 -37.68
C ARG A 49 24.75 -12.85 -38.79
N TYR A 50 24.55 -11.57 -38.49
CA TYR A 50 24.08 -10.59 -39.44
C TYR A 50 24.94 -9.32 -39.39
N ASP A 51 25.19 -8.71 -40.55
CA ASP A 51 25.82 -7.40 -40.65
C ASP A 51 24.79 -6.26 -40.54
N GLN A 52 23.53 -6.53 -40.90
CA GLN A 52 22.37 -5.64 -40.74
C GLN A 52 21.09 -6.42 -40.44
N VAL A 53 20.15 -5.80 -39.75
CA VAL A 53 18.80 -6.32 -39.50
C VAL A 53 17.78 -5.20 -39.74
N MET A 54 16.82 -5.40 -40.64
CA MET A 54 15.80 -4.42 -41.04
C MET A 54 16.39 -3.06 -41.46
N GLY A 55 17.55 -3.08 -42.12
CA GLY A 55 18.28 -1.88 -42.53
C GLY A 55 19.05 -1.17 -41.41
N VAL A 56 19.02 -1.71 -40.18
CA VAL A 56 19.77 -1.20 -39.03
C VAL A 56 21.12 -1.92 -38.94
N PRO A 57 22.25 -1.21 -38.71
CA PRO A 57 23.56 -1.82 -38.47
C PRO A 57 23.52 -2.87 -37.35
N CYS A 58 24.08 -4.05 -37.62
CA CYS A 58 24.13 -5.15 -36.68
C CYS A 58 25.57 -5.46 -36.25
N PHE A 59 25.76 -5.63 -34.95
CA PHE A 59 27.07 -5.89 -34.33
C PHE A 59 27.07 -7.27 -33.66
N ALA A 60 28.24 -7.89 -33.49
CA ALA A 60 28.30 -9.24 -32.92
C ALA A 60 28.10 -9.26 -31.40
N ALA A 61 28.42 -8.17 -30.71
CA ALA A 61 28.34 -8.01 -29.25
C ALA A 61 28.03 -6.55 -28.87
N VAL A 62 27.55 -6.32 -27.64
CA VAL A 62 27.25 -4.98 -27.12
C VAL A 62 28.53 -4.15 -26.98
N SER A 63 29.64 -4.79 -26.61
CA SER A 63 30.97 -4.17 -26.55
C SER A 63 31.50 -3.61 -27.87
N GLN A 64 30.88 -3.95 -29.00
CA GLN A 64 31.27 -3.46 -30.34
C GLN A 64 30.44 -2.27 -30.82
N LEU A 65 29.46 -1.81 -30.01
CA LEU A 65 28.63 -0.68 -30.39
C LEU A 65 29.46 0.60 -30.54
N PRO A 66 29.12 1.45 -31.52
CA PRO A 66 29.93 2.63 -31.86
C PRO A 66 29.78 3.77 -30.84
N GLN A 67 28.78 3.70 -29.96
CA GLN A 67 28.50 4.71 -28.94
C GLN A 67 27.75 4.10 -27.76
N PRO A 68 27.78 4.76 -26.58
CA PRO A 68 27.02 4.33 -25.41
C PRO A 68 25.53 4.15 -25.69
N VAL A 69 24.93 3.17 -25.02
CA VAL A 69 23.51 2.84 -25.14
C VAL A 69 22.83 2.89 -23.77
N ASP A 70 21.67 3.53 -23.71
CA ASP A 70 20.89 3.67 -22.47
C ASP A 70 20.13 2.39 -22.12
N LEU A 71 19.55 1.74 -23.14
CA LEU A 71 18.70 0.56 -22.97
C LEU A 71 19.10 -0.60 -23.89
N ILE A 72 19.28 -1.79 -23.31
CA ILE A 72 19.30 -3.05 -24.07
C ILE A 72 17.96 -3.78 -23.97
N VAL A 73 17.49 -4.36 -25.09
CA VAL A 73 16.34 -5.26 -25.12
C VAL A 73 16.84 -6.65 -25.50
N VAL A 74 16.76 -7.60 -24.56
CA VAL A 74 17.37 -8.93 -24.68
C VAL A 74 16.32 -9.96 -25.05
N VAL A 75 16.52 -10.60 -26.20
CA VAL A 75 15.63 -11.62 -26.80
C VAL A 75 16.47 -12.80 -27.31
N THR A 76 17.30 -13.34 -26.42
CA THR A 76 18.16 -14.52 -26.65
C THR A 76 17.75 -15.70 -25.76
N PRO A 77 18.14 -16.95 -26.05
CA PRO A 77 17.88 -18.08 -25.14
C PRO A 77 18.38 -17.79 -23.71
N ALA A 78 17.67 -18.26 -22.67
CA ALA A 78 17.98 -17.97 -21.26
C ALA A 78 19.43 -18.28 -20.87
N SER A 79 20.02 -19.34 -21.42
CA SER A 79 21.41 -19.73 -21.17
C SER A 79 22.45 -18.70 -21.63
N ALA A 80 22.12 -17.85 -22.61
CA ALA A 80 23.00 -16.81 -23.12
C ALA A 80 22.86 -15.49 -22.34
N VAL A 81 21.73 -15.28 -21.65
CA VAL A 81 21.40 -14.00 -21.02
C VAL A 81 22.45 -13.56 -19.99
N PRO A 82 22.95 -14.41 -19.06
CA PRO A 82 23.98 -13.96 -18.10
C PRO A 82 25.24 -13.39 -18.78
N GLY A 83 25.66 -13.98 -19.91
CA GLY A 83 26.81 -13.49 -20.66
C GLY A 83 26.54 -12.17 -21.38
N VAL A 84 25.33 -12.00 -21.93
CA VAL A 84 24.89 -10.73 -22.53
C VAL A 84 24.85 -9.61 -21.48
N ILE A 85 24.34 -9.91 -20.29
CA ILE A 85 24.28 -8.94 -19.19
C ILE A 85 25.68 -8.55 -18.69
N GLU A 86 26.64 -9.48 -18.65
CA GLU A 86 28.04 -9.15 -18.33
C GLU A 86 28.66 -8.25 -19.40
N ASP A 87 28.49 -8.56 -20.69
CA ASP A 87 29.03 -7.76 -21.80
C ASP A 87 28.43 -6.34 -21.81
N ALA A 88 27.12 -6.21 -21.61
CA ALA A 88 26.45 -4.92 -21.55
C ALA A 88 26.83 -4.11 -20.30
N GLY A 89 26.90 -4.76 -19.14
CA GLY A 89 27.33 -4.12 -17.90
C GLY A 89 28.75 -3.60 -17.99
N ALA A 90 29.69 -4.40 -18.53
CA ALA A 90 31.08 -3.98 -18.73
C ALA A 90 31.22 -2.84 -19.75
N TYR A 91 30.32 -2.76 -20.73
CA TYR A 91 30.25 -1.63 -21.67
C TYR A 91 29.66 -0.36 -21.03
N GLY A 92 29.05 -0.46 -19.85
CA GLY A 92 28.46 0.67 -19.12
C GLY A 92 27.00 0.98 -19.48
N VAL A 93 26.26 -0.02 -19.98
CA VAL A 93 24.81 0.14 -20.18
C VAL A 93 24.12 0.26 -18.80
N PRO A 94 23.24 1.24 -18.58
CA PRO A 94 22.58 1.42 -17.28
C PRO A 94 21.28 0.61 -17.14
N GLY A 95 20.56 0.32 -18.25
CA GLY A 95 19.23 -0.32 -18.21
C GLY A 95 19.04 -1.46 -19.20
N GLY A 96 18.22 -2.44 -18.82
CA GLY A 96 17.86 -3.57 -19.69
C GLY A 96 16.43 -4.07 -19.51
N VAL A 97 15.86 -4.59 -20.59
CA VAL A 97 14.58 -5.32 -20.60
C VAL A 97 14.85 -6.74 -21.11
N VAL A 98 14.64 -7.74 -20.27
CA VAL A 98 14.86 -9.15 -20.62
C VAL A 98 13.54 -9.80 -20.95
N LEU A 99 13.32 -10.10 -22.23
CA LEU A 99 12.07 -10.71 -22.72
C LEU A 99 12.06 -12.22 -22.51
N SER A 100 13.23 -12.83 -22.51
CA SER A 100 13.43 -14.28 -22.49
C SER A 100 12.80 -14.95 -21.28
N ALA A 101 12.08 -16.04 -21.51
CA ALA A 101 11.70 -17.01 -20.48
C ALA A 101 12.80 -18.07 -20.29
N GLY A 102 12.69 -18.90 -19.27
CA GLY A 102 13.61 -19.98 -18.90
C GLY A 102 14.32 -19.79 -17.55
N PHE A 103 13.77 -18.98 -16.65
CA PHE A 103 14.38 -18.61 -15.36
C PHE A 103 13.69 -19.33 -14.18
N SER A 104 13.46 -18.68 -13.04
CA SER A 104 12.93 -19.33 -11.82
C SER A 104 11.65 -20.14 -12.02
N GLU A 105 10.84 -19.82 -13.03
CA GLU A 105 9.66 -20.58 -13.45
C GLU A 105 9.97 -22.00 -13.96
N MET A 106 11.22 -22.29 -14.33
CA MET A 106 11.69 -23.62 -14.77
C MET A 106 12.37 -24.44 -13.66
N GLY A 107 12.28 -24.02 -12.39
CA GLY A 107 12.87 -24.73 -11.26
C GLY A 107 14.35 -24.41 -11.03
N GLU A 108 15.12 -25.35 -10.45
CA GLU A 108 16.47 -25.06 -9.93
C GLU A 108 17.47 -24.57 -10.99
N VAL A 109 17.48 -25.17 -12.18
CA VAL A 109 18.39 -24.76 -13.27
C VAL A 109 18.13 -23.31 -13.67
N GLY A 110 16.85 -22.93 -13.79
CA GLY A 110 16.47 -21.57 -14.14
C GLY A 110 16.73 -20.56 -13.02
N ARG A 111 16.59 -20.96 -11.74
CA ARG A 111 17.04 -20.13 -10.60
C ARG A 111 18.54 -19.86 -10.64
N GLY A 112 19.35 -20.84 -11.06
CA GLY A 112 20.78 -20.65 -11.25
C GLY A 112 21.11 -19.60 -12.33
N LEU A 113 20.38 -19.62 -13.45
CA LEU A 113 20.51 -18.61 -14.51
C LEU A 113 20.07 -17.22 -14.03
N GLU A 114 18.96 -17.13 -13.29
CA GLU A 114 18.47 -15.89 -12.70
C GLU A 114 19.51 -15.29 -11.74
N ALA A 115 20.05 -16.11 -10.83
CA ALA A 115 21.07 -15.66 -9.88
C ALA A 115 22.34 -15.16 -10.57
N ALA A 116 22.80 -15.85 -11.62
CA ALA A 116 23.96 -15.42 -12.42
C ALA A 116 23.70 -14.10 -13.14
N MET A 117 22.54 -13.96 -13.77
CA MET A 117 22.10 -12.73 -14.44
C MET A 117 22.06 -11.55 -13.46
N LEU A 118 21.41 -11.70 -12.30
CA LEU A 118 21.33 -10.66 -11.28
C LEU A 118 22.70 -10.30 -10.68
N THR A 119 23.57 -11.29 -10.48
CA THR A 119 24.93 -11.05 -9.98
C THR A 119 25.73 -10.19 -10.94
N ASN A 120 25.66 -10.48 -12.24
CA ASN A 120 26.36 -9.72 -13.28
C ASN A 120 25.77 -8.30 -13.39
N ALA A 121 24.44 -8.16 -13.38
CA ALA A 121 23.75 -6.87 -13.40
C ALA A 121 24.18 -5.97 -12.22
N ARG A 122 24.13 -6.49 -10.99
CA ARG A 122 24.51 -5.77 -9.77
C ARG A 122 25.98 -5.36 -9.74
N ARG A 123 26.88 -6.19 -10.28
CA ARG A 123 28.31 -5.89 -10.35
C ARG A 123 28.58 -4.58 -11.10
N HIS A 124 27.82 -4.33 -12.16
CA HIS A 124 28.02 -3.20 -13.06
C HIS A 124 27.01 -2.06 -12.84
N GLY A 125 26.06 -2.22 -11.91
CA GLY A 125 25.01 -1.23 -11.67
C GLY A 125 23.96 -1.15 -12.78
N LEU A 126 23.85 -2.20 -13.62
CA LEU A 126 22.84 -2.30 -14.66
C LEU A 126 21.53 -2.82 -14.05
N ARG A 127 20.41 -2.13 -14.30
CA ARG A 127 19.09 -2.48 -13.78
C ARG A 127 18.20 -3.16 -14.83
N LEU A 128 17.36 -4.11 -14.41
CA LEU A 128 16.63 -5.00 -15.31
C LEU A 128 15.11 -5.04 -15.07
N ILE A 129 14.32 -4.89 -16.13
CA ILE A 129 12.91 -5.29 -16.17
C ILE A 129 12.80 -6.73 -16.73
N GLY A 130 11.90 -7.52 -16.15
CA GLY A 130 11.74 -8.95 -16.46
C GLY A 130 12.54 -9.83 -15.49
N PRO A 131 13.04 -11.00 -15.92
CA PRO A 131 12.89 -11.62 -17.24
C PRO A 131 11.46 -12.16 -17.46
N ASN A 132 11.26 -12.94 -18.52
CA ASN A 132 9.98 -13.54 -18.89
C ASN A 132 8.85 -12.50 -18.97
N CYS A 133 9.07 -11.44 -19.75
CA CYS A 133 8.14 -10.35 -19.91
C CYS A 133 7.85 -10.06 -21.38
N VAL A 134 6.77 -9.32 -21.64
CA VAL A 134 6.42 -8.87 -23.00
C VAL A 134 7.26 -7.66 -23.43
N GLY A 135 7.79 -6.90 -22.46
CA GLY A 135 8.59 -5.70 -22.67
C GLY A 135 7.89 -4.43 -22.19
N ILE A 136 8.30 -3.29 -22.77
CA ILE A 136 7.79 -1.96 -22.40
C ILE A 136 7.31 -1.15 -23.60
N ILE A 137 6.26 -0.36 -23.39
CA ILE A 137 5.76 0.64 -24.35
C ILE A 137 5.72 2.00 -23.65
N ARG A 138 6.35 2.99 -24.28
CA ARG A 138 6.36 4.39 -23.85
C ARG A 138 5.99 5.27 -25.04
N PRO A 139 4.69 5.55 -25.24
CA PRO A 139 4.20 6.28 -26.42
C PRO A 139 4.86 7.65 -26.59
N ARG A 140 5.13 8.38 -25.49
CA ARG A 140 5.82 9.68 -25.53
C ARG A 140 7.26 9.57 -26.02
N ALA A 141 7.98 8.53 -25.61
CA ALA A 141 9.32 8.22 -26.09
C ALA A 141 9.30 7.60 -27.50
N ARG A 142 8.11 7.36 -28.08
CA ARG A 142 7.90 6.61 -29.32
C ARG A 142 8.59 5.24 -29.29
N LEU A 143 8.62 4.63 -28.11
CA LEU A 143 9.27 3.36 -27.88
C LEU A 143 8.22 2.27 -27.72
N ASN A 144 8.27 1.27 -28.59
CA ASN A 144 7.56 0.00 -28.43
C ASN A 144 8.58 -1.14 -28.42
N ALA A 145 9.19 -1.38 -27.26
CA ALA A 145 10.18 -2.44 -27.05
C ALA A 145 9.51 -3.74 -26.61
N THR A 146 8.47 -4.16 -27.34
CA THR A 146 7.72 -5.38 -27.07
C THR A 146 7.65 -6.29 -28.28
N PHE A 147 7.19 -7.53 -28.07
CA PHE A 147 6.73 -8.41 -29.15
C PHE A 147 5.18 -8.49 -29.24
N SER A 148 4.46 -7.51 -28.69
CA SER A 148 3.00 -7.40 -28.87
C SER A 148 2.66 -7.06 -30.31
N PHE A 149 1.52 -7.57 -30.81
CA PHE A 149 0.99 -7.21 -32.12
C PHE A 149 0.41 -5.79 -32.16
N GLN A 150 -0.13 -5.32 -31.03
CA GLN A 150 -0.70 -3.98 -30.90
C GLN A 150 0.26 -3.08 -30.10
N GLY A 151 0.42 -1.85 -30.57
CA GLY A 151 1.03 -0.76 -29.80
C GLY A 151 0.07 -0.17 -28.77
N ALA A 152 0.46 0.94 -28.16
CA ALA A 152 -0.40 1.70 -27.26
C ALA A 152 -0.61 3.12 -27.81
N ALA A 153 -1.85 3.59 -27.88
CA ALA A 153 -2.14 4.99 -28.12
C ALA A 153 -1.60 5.85 -26.97
N ALA A 154 -1.17 7.07 -27.26
CA ALA A 154 -0.73 8.00 -26.22
C ALA A 154 -1.90 8.42 -25.34
N GLY A 155 -1.72 8.36 -24.02
CA GLY A 155 -2.67 8.83 -23.03
C GLY A 155 -2.00 9.05 -21.68
N ARG A 156 -2.80 9.01 -20.60
CA ARG A 156 -2.34 9.39 -19.25
C ARG A 156 -2.42 8.25 -18.22
N LEU A 157 -2.76 7.04 -18.65
CA LEU A 157 -2.80 5.86 -17.79
C LEU A 157 -1.48 5.08 -17.87
N ALA A 158 -0.94 4.65 -16.74
CA ALA A 158 0.15 3.67 -16.72
C ALA A 158 -0.40 2.27 -16.42
N LEU A 159 0.10 1.25 -17.09
CA LEU A 159 -0.18 -0.15 -16.79
C LEU A 159 1.11 -0.87 -16.36
N LEU A 160 1.12 -1.44 -15.16
CA LEU A 160 2.13 -2.42 -14.73
C LEU A 160 1.46 -3.79 -14.57
N SER A 161 1.90 -4.78 -15.33
CA SER A 161 1.33 -6.12 -15.28
C SER A 161 2.41 -7.19 -15.11
N GLN A 162 2.25 -8.05 -14.11
CA GLN A 162 3.07 -9.24 -13.96
C GLN A 162 2.77 -10.29 -15.04
N SER A 163 1.52 -10.34 -15.51
CA SER A 163 1.09 -11.24 -16.59
C SER A 163 1.27 -10.61 -17.96
N GLY A 164 2.06 -11.26 -18.81
CA GLY A 164 2.22 -10.87 -20.21
C GLY A 164 0.92 -11.00 -21.00
N ALA A 165 0.14 -12.06 -20.77
CA ALA A 165 -1.12 -12.30 -21.47
C ALA A 165 -2.21 -11.26 -21.11
N VAL A 166 -2.31 -10.89 -19.83
CA VAL A 166 -3.22 -9.82 -19.40
C VAL A 166 -2.79 -8.48 -19.99
N CYS A 167 -1.48 -8.22 -20.05
CA CYS A 167 -0.94 -7.01 -20.66
C CYS A 167 -1.35 -6.90 -22.14
N THR A 168 -1.17 -7.96 -22.94
CA THR A 168 -1.55 -7.95 -24.36
C THR A 168 -3.06 -7.89 -24.56
N ALA A 169 -3.86 -8.50 -23.68
CA ALA A 169 -5.31 -8.40 -23.73
C ALA A 169 -5.81 -6.97 -23.48
N ILE A 170 -5.20 -6.26 -22.51
CA ILE A 170 -5.51 -4.85 -22.26
C ILE A 170 -5.13 -3.97 -23.45
N LEU A 171 -3.96 -4.22 -24.06
CA LEU A 171 -3.51 -3.50 -25.25
C LEU A 171 -4.46 -3.69 -26.44
N ASP A 172 -5.04 -4.87 -26.62
CA ASP A 172 -6.03 -5.15 -27.66
C ASP A 172 -7.40 -4.52 -27.36
N TRP A 173 -7.79 -4.48 -26.09
CA TRP A 173 -9.05 -3.88 -25.63
C TRP A 173 -9.07 -2.34 -25.75
N ALA A 174 -7.94 -1.69 -25.46
CA ALA A 174 -7.88 -0.25 -25.27
C ALA A 174 -8.28 0.61 -26.49
N PRO A 175 -7.89 0.30 -27.75
CA PRO A 175 -8.30 1.08 -28.92
C PRO A 175 -9.81 1.18 -29.10
N ALA A 176 -10.54 0.09 -28.84
CA ALA A 176 -12.00 0.06 -28.96
C ALA A 176 -12.70 0.97 -27.93
N HIS A 177 -12.01 1.32 -26.85
CA HIS A 177 -12.54 2.09 -25.72
C HIS A 177 -11.92 3.49 -25.61
N SER A 178 -11.16 3.94 -26.63
CA SER A 178 -10.40 5.22 -26.61
C SER A 178 -9.45 5.37 -25.43
N VAL A 179 -8.96 4.25 -24.89
CA VAL A 179 -8.02 4.28 -23.76
C VAL A 179 -6.59 4.39 -24.30
N GLY A 180 -5.87 5.41 -23.82
CA GLY A 180 -4.46 5.63 -24.13
C GLY A 180 -3.58 5.50 -22.89
N PHE A 181 -2.31 5.17 -23.10
CA PHE A 181 -1.34 4.93 -22.04
C PHE A 181 -0.18 5.93 -22.05
N SER A 182 0.32 6.27 -20.88
CA SER A 182 1.61 6.93 -20.67
C SER A 182 2.74 5.88 -20.66
N SER A 183 2.47 4.73 -20.07
CA SER A 183 3.38 3.59 -19.93
C SER A 183 2.61 2.28 -19.98
N VAL A 184 3.18 1.28 -20.65
CA VAL A 184 2.79 -0.12 -20.47
C VAL A 184 4.04 -0.92 -20.18
N VAL A 185 4.06 -1.59 -19.02
CA VAL A 185 5.22 -2.35 -18.55
C VAL A 185 4.77 -3.75 -18.18
N SER A 186 5.28 -4.73 -18.93
CA SER A 186 5.21 -6.13 -18.50
C SER A 186 6.37 -6.39 -17.56
N MET A 187 6.07 -6.66 -16.29
CA MET A 187 7.08 -6.88 -15.24
C MET A 187 7.69 -8.28 -15.32
N GLY A 188 6.99 -9.24 -15.95
CA GLY A 188 7.38 -10.66 -15.95
C GLY A 188 7.52 -11.18 -14.53
N ILE A 189 8.59 -11.90 -14.23
CA ILE A 189 8.85 -12.39 -12.87
C ILE A 189 9.40 -11.33 -11.90
N ALA A 190 9.69 -10.11 -12.41
CA ALA A 190 10.21 -8.97 -11.66
C ALA A 190 11.44 -9.33 -10.80
N ALA A 191 12.49 -9.87 -11.44
CA ALA A 191 13.65 -10.42 -10.72
C ALA A 191 14.60 -9.36 -10.13
N ASP A 192 14.73 -8.21 -10.78
CA ASP A 192 15.51 -7.06 -10.30
C ASP A 192 14.60 -5.88 -9.94
N ILE A 193 14.07 -5.15 -10.94
CA ILE A 193 13.15 -4.04 -10.70
C ILE A 193 11.77 -4.61 -10.35
N GLY A 194 11.29 -4.28 -9.15
CA GLY A 194 9.97 -4.64 -8.65
C GLY A 194 8.89 -3.59 -8.91
N PHE A 195 7.68 -3.86 -8.40
CA PHE A 195 6.58 -2.89 -8.41
C PHE A 195 6.92 -1.62 -7.61
N GLY A 196 7.67 -1.76 -6.50
CA GLY A 196 8.03 -0.63 -5.64
C GLY A 196 8.77 0.48 -6.40
N GLU A 197 9.86 0.13 -7.09
CA GLU A 197 10.66 1.10 -7.84
C GLU A 197 9.94 1.61 -9.11
N ALA A 198 9.16 0.74 -9.79
CA ALA A 198 8.36 1.16 -10.93
C ALA A 198 7.26 2.16 -10.54
N LEU A 199 6.60 1.93 -9.39
CA LEU A 199 5.60 2.85 -8.83
C LEU A 199 6.22 4.17 -8.40
N ASP A 200 7.43 4.13 -7.82
CA ASP A 200 8.15 5.34 -7.44
C ASP A 200 8.45 6.24 -8.66
N PHE A 201 8.93 5.64 -9.76
CA PHE A 201 9.12 6.36 -11.02
C PHE A 201 7.80 7.01 -11.47
N LEU A 202 6.73 6.21 -11.54
CA LEU A 202 5.42 6.67 -11.99
C LEU A 202 4.78 7.69 -11.06
N ALA A 203 5.08 7.69 -9.76
CA ALA A 203 4.60 8.71 -8.83
C ALA A 203 5.08 10.11 -9.24
N SER A 204 6.34 10.20 -9.70
CA SER A 204 6.96 11.46 -10.15
C SER A 204 6.71 11.81 -11.62
N ASP A 205 6.23 10.87 -12.44
CA ASP A 205 6.02 11.09 -13.88
C ASP A 205 4.81 12.01 -14.16
N SER A 206 5.06 13.25 -14.54
CA SER A 206 4.01 14.24 -14.87
C SER A 206 3.08 13.84 -16.03
N HIS A 207 3.42 12.79 -16.80
CA HIS A 207 2.59 12.30 -17.91
C HIS A 207 1.65 11.16 -17.51
N THR A 208 1.78 10.67 -16.29
CA THR A 208 0.91 9.62 -15.74
C THR A 208 -0.02 10.25 -14.72
N ASP A 209 -1.33 10.10 -14.91
CA ASP A 209 -2.36 10.60 -13.99
C ASP A 209 -2.92 9.50 -13.11
N ALA A 210 -2.98 8.26 -13.61
CA ALA A 210 -3.44 7.11 -12.85
C ALA A 210 -2.71 5.84 -13.27
N ILE A 211 -2.68 4.85 -12.37
CA ILE A 211 -1.87 3.64 -12.50
C ILE A 211 -2.75 2.41 -12.30
N LEU A 212 -2.73 1.53 -13.30
CA LEU A 212 -3.39 0.22 -13.30
C LEU A 212 -2.34 -0.86 -13.01
N LEU A 213 -2.66 -1.74 -12.06
CA LEU A 213 -1.76 -2.79 -11.59
C LEU A 213 -2.43 -4.16 -11.70
N TYR A 214 -1.71 -5.11 -12.29
CA TYR A 214 -2.04 -6.53 -12.20
C TYR A 214 -0.91 -7.29 -11.50
N ILE A 215 -1.21 -7.83 -10.33
CA ILE A 215 -0.24 -8.44 -9.41
C ILE A 215 -0.61 -9.89 -9.16
N GLU A 216 0.36 -10.80 -9.27
CA GLU A 216 0.22 -12.21 -8.89
C GLU A 216 0.88 -12.47 -7.52
N GLY A 217 2.03 -11.86 -7.29
CA GLY A 217 2.75 -11.87 -6.00
C GLY A 217 3.83 -10.79 -5.94
N ILE A 218 4.49 -10.67 -4.79
CA ILE A 218 5.53 -9.67 -4.53
C ILE A 218 6.79 -10.33 -3.98
N ARG A 219 7.95 -9.71 -4.22
CA ARG A 219 9.25 -10.18 -3.70
C ARG A 219 9.72 -9.41 -2.48
N ASP A 220 9.54 -8.08 -2.49
CA ASP A 220 9.89 -7.18 -1.39
C ASP A 220 8.66 -6.34 -1.03
N ALA A 221 8.03 -6.67 0.10
CA ALA A 221 6.84 -5.96 0.58
C ALA A 221 7.15 -4.55 1.09
N GLN A 222 8.35 -4.30 1.61
CA GLN A 222 8.74 -2.99 2.11
C GLN A 222 8.95 -2.02 0.94
N SER A 223 9.69 -2.44 -0.09
CA SER A 223 9.82 -1.67 -1.33
C SER A 223 8.46 -1.46 -2.01
N PHE A 224 7.64 -2.51 -2.08
CA PHE A 224 6.29 -2.42 -2.65
C PHE A 224 5.41 -1.40 -1.89
N MET A 225 5.31 -1.51 -0.56
CA MET A 225 4.50 -0.59 0.25
C MET A 225 5.01 0.86 0.17
N SER A 226 6.33 1.04 0.12
CA SER A 226 6.95 2.35 -0.07
C SER A 226 6.51 3.00 -1.39
N GLY A 227 6.76 2.33 -2.52
CA GLY A 227 6.40 2.83 -3.84
C GLY A 227 4.88 3.00 -4.02
N LEU A 228 4.10 2.06 -3.49
CA LEU A 228 2.65 2.08 -3.56
C LEU A 228 2.05 3.27 -2.79
N ARG A 229 2.52 3.56 -1.58
CA ARG A 229 2.10 4.74 -0.81
C ARG A 229 2.51 6.04 -1.51
N ALA A 230 3.72 6.10 -2.05
CA ALA A 230 4.20 7.27 -2.80
C ALA A 230 3.31 7.56 -4.02
N ALA A 231 3.02 6.53 -4.82
CA ALA A 231 2.15 6.63 -5.99
C ALA A 231 0.71 6.99 -5.61
N ALA A 232 0.13 6.26 -4.65
CA ALA A 232 -1.27 6.45 -4.26
C ALA A 232 -1.54 7.85 -3.70
N ARG A 233 -0.63 8.45 -2.93
CA ARG A 233 -0.76 9.83 -2.42
C ARG A 233 -0.87 10.89 -3.51
N ALA A 234 -0.28 10.62 -4.68
CA ALA A 234 -0.25 11.58 -5.79
C ALA A 234 -1.34 11.26 -6.84
N LYS A 235 -1.65 9.98 -7.03
CA LYS A 235 -2.37 9.49 -8.22
C LYS A 235 -3.31 8.33 -7.86
N PRO A 236 -4.47 8.19 -8.51
CA PRO A 236 -5.28 6.99 -8.43
C PRO A 236 -4.46 5.75 -8.81
N VAL A 237 -4.41 4.76 -7.91
CA VAL A 237 -3.83 3.44 -8.15
C VAL A 237 -4.92 2.40 -8.01
N VAL A 238 -5.04 1.54 -9.02
CA VAL A 238 -6.06 0.50 -9.11
C VAL A 238 -5.39 -0.85 -9.29
N VAL A 239 -5.70 -1.81 -8.41
CA VAL A 239 -5.06 -3.13 -8.39
C VAL A 239 -6.05 -4.26 -8.62
N VAL A 240 -5.70 -5.16 -9.54
CA VAL A 240 -6.20 -6.53 -9.59
C VAL A 240 -5.15 -7.46 -8.97
N LYS A 241 -5.50 -8.14 -7.88
CA LYS A 241 -4.68 -9.18 -7.26
C LYS A 241 -5.19 -10.56 -7.64
N ALA A 242 -4.38 -11.29 -8.42
CA ALA A 242 -4.65 -12.68 -8.77
C ALA A 242 -4.24 -13.63 -7.62
N GLY A 243 -4.71 -14.88 -7.65
CA GLY A 243 -4.31 -15.90 -6.65
C GLY A 243 -4.92 -15.73 -5.26
N ARG A 244 -6.15 -15.23 -5.17
CA ARG A 244 -6.86 -14.92 -3.90
C ARG A 244 -7.16 -16.15 -3.03
N HIS A 245 -7.39 -17.28 -3.66
CA HIS A 245 -7.72 -18.54 -3.00
C HIS A 245 -6.52 -19.49 -3.03
N SER A 246 -6.43 -20.41 -2.07
CA SER A 246 -5.30 -21.33 -1.93
C SER A 246 -4.88 -22.04 -3.23
N GLY A 247 -5.84 -22.47 -4.07
CA GLY A 247 -5.57 -23.05 -5.38
C GLY A 247 -4.93 -22.06 -6.37
N GLY A 248 -5.47 -20.84 -6.46
CA GLY A 248 -4.92 -19.78 -7.31
C GLY A 248 -3.58 -19.26 -6.81
N ALA A 249 -3.39 -19.16 -5.49
CA ALA A 249 -2.14 -18.76 -4.86
C ALA A 249 -1.01 -19.74 -5.21
N LYS A 250 -1.29 -21.06 -5.14
CA LYS A 250 -0.33 -22.10 -5.55
C LYS A 250 0.05 -21.99 -7.03
N ALA A 251 -0.93 -21.73 -7.89
CA ALA A 251 -0.70 -21.54 -9.33
C ALA A 251 0.19 -20.31 -9.60
N ALA A 252 -0.14 -19.16 -8.98
CA ALA A 252 0.63 -17.92 -9.08
C ALA A 252 2.07 -18.09 -8.57
N ALA A 253 2.25 -18.73 -7.41
CA ALA A 253 3.57 -18.98 -6.82
C ALA A 253 4.45 -19.88 -7.71
N SER A 254 3.86 -20.92 -8.30
CA SER A 254 4.57 -21.85 -9.19
C SER A 254 4.97 -21.17 -10.51
N HIS A 255 4.15 -20.24 -10.99
CA HIS A 255 4.35 -19.54 -12.25
C HIS A 255 5.35 -18.36 -12.14
N THR A 256 5.39 -17.66 -11.01
CA THR A 256 6.20 -16.43 -10.84
C THR A 256 7.44 -16.62 -9.97
N GLY A 257 7.50 -17.70 -9.18
CA GLY A 257 8.52 -17.88 -8.15
C GLY A 257 8.46 -16.83 -7.03
N SER A 258 7.40 -16.03 -6.96
CA SER A 258 7.22 -14.95 -5.97
C SER A 258 6.51 -15.43 -4.70
N ILE A 259 6.64 -14.65 -3.63
CA ILE A 259 5.97 -14.93 -2.36
C ILE A 259 4.52 -14.46 -2.48
N VAL A 260 3.58 -15.36 -2.17
CA VAL A 260 2.15 -15.07 -2.16
C VAL A 260 1.67 -15.10 -0.71
N GLY A 261 1.51 -13.93 -0.12
CA GLY A 261 0.86 -13.76 1.18
C GLY A 261 -0.63 -14.10 1.13
N THR A 262 -1.26 -14.13 2.29
CA THR A 262 -2.72 -14.34 2.39
C THR A 262 -3.48 -13.17 1.76
N ASP A 263 -4.63 -13.45 1.15
CA ASP A 263 -5.39 -12.42 0.45
C ASP A 263 -5.89 -11.32 1.39
N ASP A 264 -6.34 -11.68 2.59
CA ASP A 264 -6.83 -10.72 3.59
C ASP A 264 -5.72 -9.75 4.05
N VAL A 265 -4.47 -10.22 4.18
CA VAL A 265 -3.32 -9.36 4.51
C VAL A 265 -2.93 -8.48 3.33
N PHE A 266 -2.95 -9.02 2.10
CA PHE A 266 -2.72 -8.22 0.89
C PHE A 266 -3.79 -7.11 0.75
N ASP A 267 -5.05 -7.43 1.03
CA ASP A 267 -6.17 -6.49 1.04
C ASP A 267 -5.99 -5.39 2.09
N ALA A 268 -5.53 -5.76 3.30
CA ALA A 268 -5.17 -4.81 4.34
C ALA A 268 -4.00 -3.91 3.91
N ALA A 269 -3.00 -4.45 3.20
CA ALA A 269 -1.88 -3.69 2.67
C ALA A 269 -2.31 -2.64 1.63
N LEU A 270 -3.16 -3.03 0.67
CA LEU A 270 -3.70 -2.12 -0.35
C LEU A 270 -4.50 -0.98 0.29
N ARG A 271 -5.39 -1.29 1.25
CA ARG A 271 -6.15 -0.27 2.00
C ARG A 271 -5.23 0.66 2.77
N ARG A 272 -4.21 0.10 3.46
CA ARG A 272 -3.22 0.87 4.22
C ARG A 272 -2.43 1.83 3.32
N ALA A 273 -2.26 1.51 2.04
CA ALA A 273 -1.64 2.37 1.04
C ALA A 273 -2.62 3.35 0.35
N GLY A 274 -3.93 3.25 0.61
CA GLY A 274 -4.97 4.07 -0.01
C GLY A 274 -5.29 3.69 -1.46
N VAL A 275 -4.99 2.45 -1.85
CA VAL A 275 -5.15 1.93 -3.20
C VAL A 275 -6.54 1.33 -3.37
N VAL A 276 -7.10 1.48 -4.57
CA VAL A 276 -8.40 0.90 -4.92
C VAL A 276 -8.18 -0.52 -5.44
N ARG A 277 -8.81 -1.49 -4.77
CA ARG A 277 -8.78 -2.88 -5.22
C ARG A 277 -10.03 -3.19 -6.03
N VAL A 278 -9.83 -3.82 -7.18
CA VAL A 278 -10.89 -4.46 -7.98
C VAL A 278 -10.64 -5.97 -8.04
N LEU A 279 -11.70 -6.75 -8.24
CA LEU A 279 -11.66 -8.21 -8.15
C LEU A 279 -11.55 -8.90 -9.51
N GLU A 280 -11.96 -8.22 -10.57
CA GLU A 280 -12.10 -8.77 -11.93
C GLU A 280 -11.47 -7.84 -12.97
N LEU A 281 -11.09 -8.39 -14.13
CA LEU A 281 -10.51 -7.59 -15.21
C LEU A 281 -11.52 -6.63 -15.83
N ASP A 282 -12.79 -7.01 -15.92
CA ASP A 282 -13.85 -6.14 -16.44
C ASP A 282 -14.07 -4.91 -15.56
N GLN A 283 -13.84 -5.05 -14.25
CA GLN A 283 -13.83 -3.92 -13.32
C GLN A 283 -12.62 -3.01 -13.57
N LEU A 284 -11.44 -3.59 -13.80
CA LEU A 284 -10.24 -2.81 -14.17
C LEU A 284 -10.47 -2.02 -15.46
N PHE A 285 -11.13 -2.62 -16.46
CA PHE A 285 -11.52 -1.95 -17.71
C PHE A 285 -12.49 -0.80 -17.46
N SER A 286 -13.52 -1.05 -16.66
CA SER A 286 -14.51 -0.03 -16.30
C SER A 286 -13.86 1.17 -15.60
N VAL A 287 -12.93 0.90 -14.68
CA VAL A 287 -12.19 1.94 -13.96
C VAL A 287 -11.20 2.67 -14.88
N ALA A 288 -10.53 1.95 -15.79
CA ALA A 288 -9.66 2.57 -16.80
C ALA A 288 -10.43 3.56 -17.69
N THR A 289 -11.66 3.21 -18.10
CA THR A 289 -12.52 4.07 -18.91
C THR A 289 -12.83 5.38 -18.20
N ILE A 290 -13.28 5.37 -16.94
CA ILE A 290 -13.57 6.62 -16.21
C ILE A 290 -12.30 7.44 -15.94
N LEU A 291 -11.19 6.80 -15.55
CA LEU A 291 -9.92 7.49 -15.28
C LEU A 291 -9.32 8.15 -16.53
N SER A 292 -9.69 7.69 -17.73
CA SER A 292 -9.27 8.32 -18.98
C SER A 292 -10.00 9.65 -19.28
N SER A 293 -11.12 9.94 -18.60
CA SER A 293 -12.03 11.03 -18.98
C SER A 293 -11.75 12.41 -18.36
N GLN A 294 -10.61 12.60 -17.70
CA GLN A 294 -10.16 13.86 -17.08
C GLN A 294 -11.07 14.48 -15.99
N HIS A 295 -12.29 13.97 -15.78
CA HIS A 295 -13.17 14.44 -14.73
C HIS A 295 -12.63 14.14 -13.34
N VAL A 296 -12.80 15.10 -12.44
CA VAL A 296 -12.39 14.98 -11.05
C VAL A 296 -13.62 14.62 -10.22
N VAL A 297 -13.62 13.44 -9.60
CA VAL A 297 -14.62 13.09 -8.60
C VAL A 297 -14.24 13.80 -7.29
N GLU A 298 -15.10 14.67 -6.78
CA GLU A 298 -14.89 15.39 -5.52
C GLU A 298 -15.66 14.79 -4.35
N GLY A 299 -16.81 14.15 -4.61
CA GLY A 299 -17.64 13.50 -3.60
C GLY A 299 -18.18 12.14 -4.05
N GLY A 300 -19.03 11.54 -3.23
CA GLY A 300 -19.51 10.17 -3.41
C GLY A 300 -20.98 10.03 -3.78
N ARG A 301 -21.74 11.13 -3.91
CA ARG A 301 -23.19 11.11 -4.12
C ARG A 301 -23.53 11.05 -5.61
N LEU A 302 -24.14 9.95 -6.04
CA LEU A 302 -24.44 9.71 -7.45
C LEU A 302 -25.87 10.16 -7.80
N GLY A 303 -26.00 11.09 -8.75
CA GLY A 303 -27.24 11.42 -9.43
C GLY A 303 -27.43 10.52 -10.66
N MET A 304 -28.67 10.13 -10.96
CA MET A 304 -28.97 9.27 -12.09
C MET A 304 -30.15 9.80 -12.92
N VAL A 305 -30.03 9.73 -14.25
CA VAL A 305 -31.11 10.02 -15.20
C VAL A 305 -31.31 8.81 -16.10
N THR A 306 -32.55 8.35 -16.28
CA THR A 306 -32.86 7.15 -17.08
C THR A 306 -34.21 7.30 -17.80
N ASN A 307 -34.38 6.67 -18.96
CA ASN A 307 -35.70 6.54 -19.60
C ASN A 307 -36.44 5.24 -19.24
N ALA A 308 -35.85 4.41 -18.38
CA ALA A 308 -36.44 3.15 -17.96
C ALA A 308 -36.12 2.86 -16.48
N GLY A 309 -37.16 2.52 -15.72
CA GLY A 309 -37.02 2.18 -14.30
C GLY A 309 -36.16 0.95 -14.03
N GLY A 310 -36.21 -0.10 -14.87
CA GLY A 310 -35.44 -1.34 -14.66
C GLY A 310 -33.93 -1.14 -14.49
N PRO A 311 -33.24 -0.52 -15.48
CA PRO A 311 -31.83 -0.15 -15.35
C PRO A 311 -31.54 0.78 -14.16
N GLY A 312 -32.47 1.70 -13.84
CA GLY A 312 -32.34 2.58 -12.69
C GLY A 312 -32.32 1.81 -11.35
N VAL A 313 -33.17 0.81 -11.20
CA VAL A 313 -33.20 -0.06 -10.00
C VAL A 313 -31.91 -0.88 -9.90
N LEU A 314 -31.44 -1.49 -11.00
CA LEU A 314 -30.18 -2.24 -11.00
C LEU A 314 -28.98 -1.36 -10.61
N ALA A 315 -28.94 -0.12 -11.11
CA ALA A 315 -27.92 0.85 -10.73
C ALA A 315 -28.00 1.21 -9.23
N ALA A 316 -29.20 1.42 -8.70
CA ALA A 316 -29.43 1.76 -7.30
C ALA A 316 -29.05 0.60 -6.36
N ASP A 317 -29.45 -0.63 -6.69
CA ASP A 317 -29.08 -1.84 -5.94
C ASP A 317 -27.56 -2.00 -5.93
N ARG A 318 -26.91 -1.84 -7.09
CA ARG A 318 -25.45 -1.93 -7.15
C ARG A 318 -24.79 -0.83 -6.34
N ALA A 319 -25.29 0.40 -6.38
CA ALA A 319 -24.75 1.52 -5.60
C ALA A 319 -24.81 1.23 -4.10
N ALA A 320 -25.88 0.60 -3.62
CA ALA A 320 -25.98 0.14 -2.24
C ALA A 320 -24.96 -0.97 -1.91
N ASP A 321 -24.77 -1.95 -2.80
CA ASP A 321 -23.80 -3.04 -2.59
C ASP A 321 -22.34 -2.56 -2.48
N VAL A 322 -22.02 -1.41 -3.08
CA VAL A 322 -20.67 -0.81 -3.06
C VAL A 322 -20.57 0.46 -2.22
N ASP A 323 -21.55 0.70 -1.33
CA ASP A 323 -21.60 1.83 -0.40
C ASP A 323 -21.46 3.22 -1.07
N ILE A 324 -22.09 3.37 -2.24
CA ILE A 324 -22.23 4.65 -2.95
C ILE A 324 -23.62 5.23 -2.68
N PRO A 325 -23.70 6.36 -1.96
CA PRO A 325 -24.98 7.00 -1.70
C PRO A 325 -25.56 7.59 -2.99
N LEU A 326 -26.86 7.38 -3.19
CA LEU A 326 -27.61 8.16 -4.18
C LEU A 326 -27.81 9.58 -3.65
N ALA A 327 -27.66 10.58 -4.52
CA ALA A 327 -27.92 11.96 -4.18
C ALA A 327 -29.40 12.16 -3.79
N GLU A 328 -29.65 12.84 -2.68
CA GLU A 328 -30.97 13.34 -2.31
C GLU A 328 -31.18 14.69 -3.00
N LEU A 329 -32.09 14.72 -3.98
CA LEU A 329 -32.34 15.92 -4.79
C LEU A 329 -33.00 17.01 -3.95
N SER A 330 -32.50 18.24 -4.06
CA SER A 330 -33.03 19.38 -3.33
C SER A 330 -34.47 19.70 -3.75
N PRO A 331 -35.29 20.30 -2.86
CA PRO A 331 -36.64 20.73 -3.21
C PRO A 331 -36.69 21.67 -4.42
N SER A 332 -35.66 22.51 -4.61
CA SER A 332 -35.50 23.37 -5.79
C SER A 332 -35.33 22.57 -7.08
N THR A 333 -34.50 21.53 -7.07
CA THR A 333 -34.29 20.65 -8.23
C THR A 333 -35.55 19.87 -8.56
N ILE A 334 -36.25 19.34 -7.54
CA ILE A 334 -37.54 18.66 -7.73
C ILE A 334 -38.56 19.61 -8.39
N ALA A 335 -38.63 20.89 -7.99
CA ALA A 335 -39.54 21.86 -8.59
C ALA A 335 -39.23 22.15 -10.07
N VAL A 336 -37.94 22.23 -10.44
CA VAL A 336 -37.51 22.39 -11.84
C VAL A 336 -37.89 21.15 -12.66
N LEU A 337 -37.67 19.96 -12.11
CA LEU A 337 -38.03 18.70 -12.76
C LEU A 337 -39.54 18.54 -12.92
N ASP A 338 -40.35 18.90 -11.91
CA ASP A 338 -41.82 18.86 -11.98
C ASP A 338 -42.38 19.80 -13.07
N ALA A 339 -41.70 20.92 -13.35
CA ALA A 339 -42.09 21.84 -14.42
C ALA A 339 -41.71 21.33 -15.82
N ALA A 340 -40.63 20.56 -15.92
CA ALA A 340 -40.06 20.10 -17.19
C ALA A 340 -40.50 18.68 -17.60
N LEU A 341 -40.85 17.82 -16.65
CA LEU A 341 -41.15 16.40 -16.86
C LEU A 341 -42.66 16.10 -16.75
N PRO A 342 -43.15 15.03 -17.41
CA PRO A 342 -44.53 14.60 -17.26
C PRO A 342 -44.87 14.22 -15.81
N PRO A 343 -46.14 14.35 -15.35
CA PRO A 343 -46.52 14.12 -13.96
C PRO A 343 -46.20 12.72 -13.39
N HIS A 344 -45.88 11.75 -14.24
CA HIS A 344 -45.63 10.35 -13.88
C HIS A 344 -44.15 10.01 -13.67
N TRP A 345 -43.23 10.99 -13.75
CA TRP A 345 -41.82 10.77 -13.45
C TRP A 345 -41.61 10.37 -11.98
N SER A 346 -40.46 9.76 -11.67
CA SER A 346 -40.20 9.08 -10.39
C SER A 346 -40.23 9.95 -9.13
N ARG A 347 -40.03 11.28 -9.23
CA ARG A 347 -39.86 12.21 -8.08
C ARG A 347 -38.78 11.79 -7.08
N GLY A 348 -37.73 11.16 -7.59
CA GLY A 348 -36.60 10.71 -6.80
C GLY A 348 -35.36 10.53 -7.65
N ASN A 349 -34.37 9.86 -7.07
CA ASN A 349 -33.14 9.46 -7.73
C ASN A 349 -33.09 7.93 -7.74
N PRO A 350 -33.11 7.26 -8.91
CA PRO A 350 -32.97 7.81 -10.26
C PRO A 350 -34.15 8.66 -10.77
N VAL A 351 -33.83 9.69 -11.56
CA VAL A 351 -34.80 10.51 -12.30
C VAL A 351 -35.25 9.74 -13.56
N ASP A 352 -36.45 9.17 -13.52
CA ASP A 352 -37.04 8.45 -14.65
C ASP A 352 -37.79 9.40 -15.58
N VAL A 353 -37.20 9.69 -16.74
CA VAL A 353 -37.78 10.57 -17.78
C VAL A 353 -38.79 9.87 -18.68
N LEU A 354 -39.11 8.60 -18.41
CA LEU A 354 -40.04 7.73 -19.14
C LEU A 354 -39.56 7.27 -20.51
N GLY A 355 -40.08 6.13 -20.99
CA GLY A 355 -39.61 5.44 -22.19
C GLY A 355 -39.88 6.17 -23.52
N ASP A 356 -40.73 7.19 -23.54
CA ASP A 356 -41.01 8.03 -24.72
C ASP A 356 -40.16 9.31 -24.77
N ALA A 357 -39.17 9.46 -23.87
CA ALA A 357 -38.40 10.68 -23.70
C ALA A 357 -37.68 11.15 -24.99
N PRO A 358 -38.02 12.34 -25.53
CA PRO A 358 -37.24 12.95 -26.59
C PRO A 358 -35.95 13.60 -26.03
N PRO A 359 -34.99 13.98 -26.88
CA PRO A 359 -33.72 14.58 -26.45
C PRO A 359 -33.86 15.78 -25.51
N GLU A 360 -34.86 16.65 -25.73
CA GLU A 360 -35.10 17.85 -24.93
C GLU A 360 -35.48 17.51 -23.48
N ARG A 361 -36.14 16.36 -23.28
CA ARG A 361 -36.52 15.89 -21.94
C ARG A 361 -35.30 15.38 -21.17
N TYR A 362 -34.39 14.71 -21.86
CA TYR A 362 -33.09 14.33 -21.30
C TYR A 362 -32.28 15.57 -20.92
N GLU A 363 -32.16 16.55 -21.82
CA GLU A 363 -31.45 17.81 -21.57
C GLU A 363 -31.96 18.51 -20.30
N ALA A 364 -33.28 18.70 -20.18
CA ALA A 364 -33.86 19.36 -19.02
C ALA A 364 -33.58 18.61 -17.71
N ALA A 365 -33.69 17.27 -17.72
CA ALA A 365 -33.40 16.45 -16.54
C ALA A 365 -31.91 16.49 -16.17
N ILE A 366 -31.01 16.38 -17.15
CA ILE A 366 -29.57 16.44 -16.94
C ILE A 366 -29.16 17.80 -16.37
N GLN A 367 -29.66 18.91 -16.95
CA GLN A 367 -29.34 20.26 -16.46
C GLN A 367 -29.78 20.45 -15.01
N ALA A 368 -30.98 20.01 -14.65
CA ALA A 368 -31.50 20.12 -13.29
C ALA A 368 -30.68 19.29 -12.29
N VAL A 369 -30.36 18.02 -12.63
CA VAL A 369 -29.61 17.12 -11.73
C VAL A 369 -28.15 17.55 -11.58
N VAL A 370 -27.48 17.96 -12.67
CA VAL A 370 -26.08 18.45 -12.59
C VAL A 370 -25.98 19.72 -11.76
N ALA A 371 -26.96 20.62 -11.84
CA ALA A 371 -26.95 21.88 -11.08
C ALA A 371 -27.16 21.69 -9.57
N ASP A 372 -27.64 20.54 -9.12
CA ASP A 372 -27.91 20.28 -7.70
C ASP A 372 -26.61 20.09 -6.89
N GLU A 373 -26.36 20.92 -5.89
CA GLU A 373 -25.19 20.82 -4.99
C GLU A 373 -25.13 19.48 -4.20
N GLY A 374 -26.24 18.76 -4.12
CA GLY A 374 -26.36 17.43 -3.54
C GLY A 374 -25.78 16.30 -4.41
N VAL A 375 -25.47 16.57 -5.68
CA VAL A 375 -24.98 15.61 -6.66
C VAL A 375 -23.49 15.82 -6.90
N ASP A 376 -22.67 14.77 -6.72
CA ASP A 376 -21.21 14.81 -6.93
C ASP A 376 -20.78 14.17 -8.25
N GLY A 377 -21.64 13.39 -8.88
CA GLY A 377 -21.45 12.79 -10.20
C GLY A 377 -22.78 12.37 -10.82
N LEU A 378 -22.84 12.25 -12.15
CA LEU A 378 -24.04 11.94 -12.90
C LEU A 378 -23.87 10.69 -13.77
N LEU A 379 -24.79 9.73 -13.63
CA LEU A 379 -24.95 8.61 -14.56
C LEU A 379 -26.20 8.81 -15.43
N VAL A 380 -26.01 8.94 -16.74
CA VAL A 380 -27.09 9.00 -17.73
C VAL A 380 -27.27 7.62 -18.36
N MET A 381 -28.48 7.08 -18.29
CA MET A 381 -28.84 5.77 -18.81
C MET A 381 -29.85 5.88 -19.94
N PHE A 382 -29.70 5.01 -20.94
CA PHE A 382 -30.59 4.92 -22.07
C PHE A 382 -30.85 3.46 -22.44
N THR A 383 -32.13 3.15 -22.66
CA THR A 383 -32.58 1.92 -23.30
C THR A 383 -33.32 2.24 -24.60
N PRO A 384 -33.05 1.52 -25.71
CA PRO A 384 -33.73 1.77 -26.97
C PRO A 384 -35.21 1.41 -26.88
N GLN A 385 -36.07 2.38 -27.21
CA GLN A 385 -37.51 2.21 -27.38
C GLN A 385 -37.90 2.50 -28.83
N ALA A 386 -39.07 2.03 -29.26
CA ALA A 386 -39.50 2.11 -30.67
C ALA A 386 -39.54 3.53 -31.26
N ILE A 387 -39.62 4.56 -30.41
CA ILE A 387 -39.81 5.98 -30.79
C ILE A 387 -38.69 6.90 -30.32
N THR A 388 -37.68 6.39 -29.60
CA THR A 388 -36.60 7.20 -29.04
C THR A 388 -35.35 7.13 -29.92
N PRO A 389 -34.79 8.25 -30.41
CA PRO A 389 -33.60 8.25 -31.25
C PRO A 389 -32.29 8.17 -30.42
N PRO A 390 -31.58 7.02 -30.38
CA PRO A 390 -30.41 6.84 -29.52
C PRO A 390 -29.27 7.83 -29.83
N GLU A 391 -29.02 8.10 -31.12
CA GLU A 391 -27.93 8.96 -31.56
C GLU A 391 -28.20 10.42 -31.21
N ARG A 392 -29.43 10.89 -31.40
CA ARG A 392 -29.81 12.29 -31.12
C ARG A 392 -29.67 12.62 -29.62
N ILE A 393 -29.99 11.66 -28.74
CA ILE A 393 -29.81 11.83 -27.30
C ILE A 393 -28.31 11.84 -26.95
N ALA A 394 -27.51 10.98 -27.59
CA ALA A 394 -26.05 10.99 -27.43
C ALA A 394 -25.39 12.27 -27.95
N GLU A 395 -25.82 12.80 -29.11
CA GLU A 395 -25.37 14.08 -29.66
C GLU A 395 -25.68 15.23 -28.68
N GLN A 396 -26.87 15.23 -28.10
CA GLN A 396 -27.27 16.23 -27.11
C GLN A 396 -26.38 16.14 -25.86
N LEU A 397 -26.15 14.93 -25.34
CA LEU A 397 -25.29 14.73 -24.17
C LEU A 397 -23.84 15.17 -24.46
N ALA A 398 -23.32 14.81 -25.64
CA ALA A 398 -21.99 15.22 -26.11
C ALA A 398 -21.85 16.75 -26.22
N ALA A 399 -22.90 17.44 -26.68
CA ALA A 399 -22.90 18.90 -26.75
C ALA A 399 -22.91 19.57 -25.36
N MET A 400 -23.52 18.93 -24.36
CA MET A 400 -23.60 19.45 -22.99
C MET A 400 -22.31 19.18 -22.18
N ALA A 401 -21.61 18.08 -22.45
CA ALA A 401 -20.49 17.61 -21.64
C ALA A 401 -19.39 18.65 -21.33
N PRO A 402 -18.94 19.52 -22.27
CA PRO A 402 -17.93 20.53 -21.97
C PRO A 402 -18.33 21.56 -20.92
N GLY A 403 -19.64 21.73 -20.65
CA GLY A 403 -20.16 22.64 -19.62
C GLY A 403 -20.46 21.97 -18.28
N ILE A 404 -20.21 20.67 -18.15
CA ILE A 404 -20.48 19.89 -16.94
C ILE A 404 -19.15 19.66 -16.22
N GLU A 405 -18.98 20.29 -15.05
CA GLU A 405 -17.76 20.12 -14.23
C GLU A 405 -17.75 18.79 -13.46
N LYS A 406 -18.93 18.24 -13.18
CA LYS A 406 -19.10 17.00 -12.42
C LYS A 406 -18.81 15.77 -13.31
N PRO A 407 -18.26 14.68 -12.75
CA PRO A 407 -18.11 13.40 -13.46
C PRO A 407 -19.39 12.97 -14.17
N LEU A 408 -19.34 12.88 -15.50
CA LEU A 408 -20.44 12.46 -16.35
C LEU A 408 -20.17 11.06 -16.91
N LEU A 409 -21.03 10.11 -16.58
CA LEU A 409 -20.99 8.73 -17.06
C LEU A 409 -22.21 8.45 -17.93
N ALA A 410 -22.04 7.61 -18.95
CA ALA A 410 -23.10 7.19 -19.83
C ALA A 410 -23.26 5.67 -19.86
N CYS A 411 -24.49 5.17 -19.84
CA CYS A 411 -24.80 3.76 -20.04
C CYS A 411 -25.92 3.59 -21.05
N TRP A 412 -25.55 3.27 -22.29
CA TRP A 412 -26.48 2.95 -23.36
C TRP A 412 -26.61 1.43 -23.42
N LEU A 413 -27.72 0.88 -22.95
CA LEU A 413 -27.95 -0.56 -22.88
C LEU A 413 -28.39 -1.11 -24.25
N GLY A 414 -27.83 -2.25 -24.63
CA GLY A 414 -28.07 -2.89 -25.92
C GLY A 414 -26.76 -3.20 -26.66
N GLU A 415 -26.85 -3.49 -27.95
CA GLU A 415 -25.66 -3.73 -28.77
C GLU A 415 -25.79 -3.00 -30.11
N THR A 416 -26.53 -3.58 -31.05
CA THR A 416 -26.60 -3.08 -32.43
C THR A 416 -27.23 -1.69 -32.56
N GLN A 417 -28.37 -1.44 -31.89
CA GLN A 417 -29.12 -0.17 -32.04
C GLN A 417 -28.46 1.02 -31.32
N VAL A 418 -27.58 0.76 -30.36
CA VAL A 418 -26.93 1.82 -29.57
C VAL A 418 -25.48 2.02 -29.97
N ALA A 419 -24.89 1.13 -30.79
CA ALA A 419 -23.49 1.24 -31.21
C ALA A 419 -23.13 2.60 -31.84
N PRO A 420 -23.94 3.20 -32.75
CA PRO A 420 -23.62 4.53 -33.28
C PRO A 420 -23.66 5.62 -32.19
N ALA A 421 -24.61 5.56 -31.26
CA ALA A 421 -24.70 6.49 -30.14
C ALA A 421 -23.51 6.36 -29.18
N ARG A 422 -23.05 5.14 -28.90
CA ARG A 422 -21.83 4.89 -28.10
C ARG A 422 -20.59 5.49 -28.74
N GLU A 423 -20.47 5.40 -30.07
CA GLU A 423 -19.35 6.00 -30.80
C GLU A 423 -19.34 7.54 -30.68
N ILE A 424 -20.51 8.18 -30.74
CA ILE A 424 -20.65 9.63 -30.54
C ILE A 424 -20.17 10.02 -29.13
N LEU A 425 -20.63 9.31 -28.10
CA LEU A 425 -20.22 9.55 -26.71
C LEU A 425 -18.71 9.35 -26.52
N ARG A 426 -18.16 8.30 -27.12
CA ARG A 426 -16.73 7.98 -27.09
C ARG A 426 -15.88 9.07 -27.73
N GLN A 427 -16.30 9.59 -28.89
CA GLN A 427 -15.64 10.71 -29.56
C GLN A 427 -15.71 12.02 -28.76
N ALA A 428 -16.78 12.19 -27.98
CA ALA A 428 -16.94 13.31 -27.05
C ALA A 428 -16.14 13.15 -25.74
N GLY A 429 -15.45 12.02 -25.54
CA GLY A 429 -14.67 11.75 -24.33
C GLY A 429 -15.51 11.37 -23.10
N ILE A 430 -16.79 11.01 -23.29
CA ILE A 430 -17.69 10.61 -22.20
C ILE A 430 -17.49 9.11 -21.92
N PRO A 431 -17.15 8.70 -20.67
CA PRO A 431 -17.11 7.31 -20.25
C PRO A 431 -18.41 6.59 -20.54
N GLN A 432 -18.35 5.58 -21.41
CA GLN A 432 -19.51 4.78 -21.78
C GLN A 432 -19.38 3.35 -21.25
N PHE A 433 -20.49 2.84 -20.71
CA PHE A 433 -20.60 1.50 -20.12
C PHE A 433 -21.78 0.74 -20.72
N ASN A 434 -21.63 -0.59 -20.79
CA ASN A 434 -22.65 -1.46 -21.38
C ASN A 434 -23.72 -1.88 -20.38
N THR A 435 -23.41 -1.80 -19.07
CA THR A 435 -24.33 -2.15 -17.99
C THR A 435 -24.33 -1.06 -16.91
N PRO A 436 -25.47 -0.83 -16.23
CA PRO A 436 -25.53 0.14 -15.12
C PRO A 436 -24.58 -0.21 -13.98
N GLU A 437 -24.42 -1.49 -13.67
CA GLU A 437 -23.56 -2.00 -12.60
C GLU A 437 -22.10 -1.64 -12.84
N ALA A 438 -21.61 -1.80 -14.08
CA ALA A 438 -20.23 -1.43 -14.44
C ALA A 438 -19.98 0.08 -14.32
N ALA A 439 -20.98 0.90 -14.67
CA ALA A 439 -20.87 2.35 -14.53
C ALA A 439 -20.82 2.78 -13.05
N VAL A 440 -21.66 2.17 -12.21
CA VAL A 440 -21.67 2.40 -10.76
C VAL A 440 -20.36 1.94 -10.12
N GLU A 441 -19.84 0.77 -10.49
CA GLU A 441 -18.56 0.26 -10.00
C GLU A 441 -17.38 1.16 -10.39
N ALA A 442 -17.38 1.68 -11.62
CA ALA A 442 -16.37 2.63 -12.09
C ALA A 442 -16.40 3.93 -11.26
N PHE A 443 -17.59 4.49 -11.03
CA PHE A 443 -17.75 5.67 -10.17
C PHE A 443 -17.32 5.36 -8.73
N ALA A 444 -17.71 4.19 -8.19
CA ALA A 444 -17.38 3.77 -6.84
C ALA A 444 -15.87 3.66 -6.60
N ALA A 445 -15.13 3.15 -7.58
CA ALA A 445 -13.67 3.04 -7.52
C ALA A 445 -13.01 4.42 -7.38
N VAL A 446 -13.41 5.40 -8.19
CA VAL A 446 -12.82 6.75 -8.16
C VAL A 446 -13.26 7.51 -6.89
N ALA A 447 -14.52 7.37 -6.45
CA ALA A 447 -14.98 7.91 -5.17
C ALA A 447 -14.25 7.29 -3.97
N SER A 448 -13.99 5.98 -4.00
CA SER A 448 -13.23 5.27 -2.96
C SER A 448 -11.78 5.75 -2.89
N TYR A 449 -11.15 6.02 -4.04
CA TYR A 449 -9.81 6.61 -4.06
C TYR A 449 -9.76 7.94 -3.29
N ARG A 450 -10.75 8.83 -3.49
CA ARG A 450 -10.83 10.11 -2.77
C ARG A 450 -10.99 9.93 -1.26
N ARG A 451 -11.91 9.06 -0.85
CA ARG A 451 -12.10 8.71 0.57
C ARG A 451 -10.80 8.17 1.19
N ASN A 452 -10.10 7.32 0.47
CA ASN A 452 -8.79 6.81 0.88
C ASN A 452 -7.73 7.93 0.96
N GLN A 453 -7.74 8.90 0.04
CA GLN A 453 -6.85 10.06 0.11
C GLN A 453 -7.11 10.92 1.34
N GLU A 454 -8.37 11.17 1.67
CA GLU A 454 -8.75 11.93 2.86
C GLU A 454 -8.24 11.23 4.12
N LEU A 455 -8.45 9.92 4.24
CA LEU A 455 -7.92 9.12 5.36
C LEU A 455 -6.40 9.13 5.43
N LEU A 456 -5.69 9.09 4.29
CA LEU A 456 -4.22 9.21 4.25
C LEU A 456 -3.72 10.60 4.65
N ARG A 457 -4.51 11.65 4.38
CA ARG A 457 -4.20 13.04 4.73
C ARG A 457 -4.53 13.39 6.16
N GLN A 458 -5.38 12.60 6.83
CA GLN A 458 -5.60 12.77 8.26
C GLN A 458 -4.26 12.65 8.98
N THR A 459 -3.99 13.67 9.79
CA THR A 459 -2.85 13.66 10.70
C THR A 459 -3.29 12.85 11.90
N PRO A 460 -2.74 11.66 12.14
CA PRO A 460 -3.06 10.87 13.32
C PRO A 460 -2.90 11.70 14.58
N GLY A 461 -3.63 11.41 15.66
CA GLY A 461 -3.24 11.90 16.97
C GLY A 461 -1.84 11.39 17.35
N PRO A 462 -1.18 12.01 18.34
CA PRO A 462 0.11 11.53 18.82
C PRO A 462 0.01 10.03 19.14
N ILE A 463 0.95 9.24 18.63
CA ILE A 463 1.19 7.87 19.13
C ILE A 463 1.85 8.00 20.52
N SER A 464 1.21 8.74 21.43
CA SER A 464 1.68 8.95 22.78
C SER A 464 1.27 7.76 23.62
N GLY A 465 2.17 6.78 23.63
CA GLY A 465 2.43 5.88 24.74
C GLY A 465 1.24 5.08 25.24
N ILE A 466 1.21 3.79 24.89
CA ILE A 466 0.57 2.81 25.76
C ILE A 466 1.08 3.08 27.19
N PRO A 467 0.19 3.36 28.17
CA PRO A 467 0.60 3.85 29.49
C PRO A 467 1.56 2.91 30.23
N HIS A 468 1.62 1.65 29.81
CA HIS A 468 2.39 0.60 30.44
C HIS A 468 3.11 -0.23 29.37
N ARG A 469 4.39 0.10 29.12
CA ARG A 469 5.29 -0.65 28.24
C ARG A 469 6.57 -1.00 28.99
N ASP A 470 6.73 -2.28 29.33
CA ASP A 470 7.95 -2.83 29.93
C ASP A 470 8.68 -3.73 28.93
N LEU A 471 9.40 -3.09 28.00
CA LEU A 471 10.16 -3.78 26.96
C LEU A 471 11.27 -4.69 27.53
N PRO A 472 12.03 -4.29 28.58
CA PRO A 472 12.99 -5.19 29.22
C PRO A 472 12.36 -6.48 29.74
N LEU A 473 11.22 -6.40 30.43
CA LEU A 473 10.49 -7.58 30.90
C LEU A 473 10.03 -8.45 29.73
N ALA A 474 9.37 -7.86 28.73
CA ALA A 474 8.88 -8.57 27.55
C ALA A 474 10.00 -9.34 26.83
N ARG A 475 11.15 -8.69 26.61
CA ARG A 475 12.33 -9.33 25.99
C ARG A 475 12.89 -10.46 26.85
N SER A 476 12.91 -10.30 28.17
CA SER A 476 13.40 -11.34 29.09
C SER A 476 12.54 -12.60 29.05
N ILE A 477 11.21 -12.45 28.94
CA ILE A 477 10.25 -13.57 28.82
C ILE A 477 10.52 -14.36 27.54
N ILE A 478 10.60 -13.67 26.40
CA ILE A 478 10.86 -14.30 25.10
C ILE A 478 12.25 -14.96 25.07
N ALA A 479 13.29 -14.25 25.53
CA ALA A 479 14.64 -14.78 25.57
C ALA A 479 14.74 -16.05 26.45
N GLY A 480 14.06 -16.07 27.61
CA GLY A 480 14.00 -17.24 28.48
C GLY A 480 13.32 -18.43 27.82
N ALA A 481 12.26 -18.20 27.03
CA ALA A 481 11.58 -19.26 26.29
C ALA A 481 12.42 -19.83 25.14
N LEU A 482 13.04 -18.95 24.34
CA LEU A 482 13.93 -19.37 23.24
C LEU A 482 15.18 -20.10 23.76
N ALA A 483 15.78 -19.64 24.86
CA ALA A 483 16.92 -20.31 25.49
C ALA A 483 16.58 -21.72 26.00
N ALA A 484 15.30 -21.96 26.32
CA ALA A 484 14.79 -23.28 26.68
C ALA A 484 14.39 -24.14 25.46
N GLY A 485 14.63 -23.66 24.23
CA GLY A 485 14.30 -24.37 22.99
C GLY A 485 12.80 -24.45 22.70
N ARG A 486 11.99 -23.51 23.22
CA ARG A 486 10.54 -23.48 23.04
C ARG A 486 10.12 -22.52 21.92
N GLU A 487 9.11 -22.91 21.17
CA GLU A 487 8.46 -22.10 20.13
C GLU A 487 7.10 -21.53 20.58
N GLU A 488 6.68 -21.85 21.81
CA GLU A 488 5.47 -21.33 22.44
C GLU A 488 5.73 -20.85 23.87
N LEU A 489 5.11 -19.72 24.23
CA LEU A 489 5.07 -19.24 25.60
C LEU A 489 4.08 -20.06 26.44
N ARG A 490 4.42 -20.26 27.72
CA ARG A 490 3.48 -20.83 28.68
C ARG A 490 2.35 -19.85 28.95
N SER A 491 1.23 -20.37 29.44
CA SER A 491 0.03 -19.57 29.70
C SER A 491 0.27 -18.40 30.66
N VAL A 492 1.14 -18.56 31.67
CA VAL A 492 1.54 -17.47 32.59
C VAL A 492 2.44 -16.46 31.88
N GLU A 493 3.46 -16.93 31.16
CA GLU A 493 4.39 -16.08 30.39
C GLU A 493 3.68 -15.23 29.33
N ALA A 494 2.70 -15.80 28.62
CA ALA A 494 1.88 -15.09 27.64
C ALA A 494 1.05 -13.98 28.30
N ARG A 495 0.54 -14.20 29.51
CA ARG A 495 -0.20 -13.18 30.29
C ARG A 495 0.71 -12.11 30.86
N ASP A 496 1.88 -12.47 31.36
CA ASP A 496 2.89 -11.51 31.82
C ASP A 496 3.37 -10.62 30.67
N LEU A 497 3.54 -11.20 29.47
CA LEU A 497 3.86 -10.45 28.26
C LEU A 497 2.75 -9.46 27.89
N MET A 498 1.48 -9.89 27.89
CA MET A 498 0.35 -8.99 27.64
C MET A 498 0.26 -7.88 28.70
N ALA A 499 0.45 -8.21 29.97
CA ALA A 499 0.47 -7.25 31.07
C ALA A 499 1.61 -6.23 30.90
N ALA A 500 2.77 -6.63 30.39
CA ALA A 500 3.90 -5.73 30.08
C ALA A 500 3.56 -4.67 29.01
N TYR A 501 2.49 -4.85 28.24
CA TYR A 501 1.94 -3.88 27.29
C TYR A 501 0.59 -3.29 27.74
N GLY A 502 0.23 -3.43 29.03
CA GLY A 502 -0.99 -2.85 29.59
C GLY A 502 -2.29 -3.52 29.13
N ILE A 503 -2.23 -4.69 28.49
CA ILE A 503 -3.42 -5.46 28.11
C ILE A 503 -4.02 -6.10 29.38
N PRO A 504 -5.29 -5.83 29.73
CA PRO A 504 -5.91 -6.42 30.91
C PRO A 504 -6.08 -7.94 30.74
N VAL A 505 -5.54 -8.72 31.68
CA VAL A 505 -5.54 -10.19 31.64
C VAL A 505 -6.08 -10.76 32.95
N VAL A 506 -6.80 -11.87 32.87
CA VAL A 506 -7.18 -12.62 34.09
C VAL A 506 -5.93 -13.22 34.71
N ARG A 507 -5.68 -12.95 36.00
CA ARG A 507 -4.55 -13.55 36.71
C ARG A 507 -4.76 -15.05 36.86
N ALA A 508 -3.85 -15.82 36.27
CA ALA A 508 -3.81 -17.27 36.38
C ALA A 508 -2.60 -17.69 37.21
N VAL A 509 -2.80 -18.67 38.09
CA VAL A 509 -1.75 -19.25 38.92
C VAL A 509 -1.57 -20.70 38.50
N SER A 510 -0.34 -21.09 38.19
CA SER A 510 -0.01 -22.50 37.93
C SER A 510 0.02 -23.30 39.24
N ALA A 511 -0.59 -24.47 39.21
CA ALA A 511 -0.62 -25.42 40.31
C ALA A 511 -0.24 -26.82 39.82
N ARG A 512 0.71 -27.47 40.49
CA ARG A 512 1.25 -28.79 40.15
C ARG A 512 0.58 -29.93 40.92
N ASP A 513 -0.13 -29.61 41.98
CA ASP A 513 -0.94 -30.54 42.76
C ASP A 513 -2.26 -29.90 43.21
N ALA A 514 -3.16 -30.72 43.76
CA ALA A 514 -4.47 -30.28 44.22
C ALA A 514 -4.38 -29.26 45.36
N ALA A 515 -3.34 -29.31 46.22
CA ALA A 515 -3.19 -28.38 47.33
C ALA A 515 -2.79 -26.98 46.83
N GLU A 516 -1.86 -26.91 45.88
CA GLU A 516 -1.51 -25.68 45.17
C GLU A 516 -2.72 -25.12 44.41
N ALA A 517 -3.54 -25.98 43.80
CA ALA A 517 -4.72 -25.56 43.04
C ALA A 517 -5.80 -24.94 43.96
N VAL A 518 -6.02 -25.53 45.15
CA VAL A 518 -6.93 -24.98 46.16
C VAL A 518 -6.42 -23.65 46.70
N ALA A 519 -5.13 -23.57 47.06
CA ALA A 519 -4.54 -22.32 47.54
C ALA A 519 -4.63 -21.19 46.51
N ALA A 520 -4.40 -21.51 45.23
CA ALA A 520 -4.61 -20.60 44.12
C ALA A 520 -6.07 -20.16 43.98
N ALA A 521 -7.02 -21.09 44.12
CA ALA A 521 -8.46 -20.78 44.04
C ALA A 521 -8.93 -19.87 45.18
N GLU A 522 -8.47 -20.12 46.41
CA GLU A 522 -8.78 -19.29 47.58
C GLU A 522 -8.23 -17.87 47.43
N ALA A 523 -7.02 -17.72 46.87
CA ALA A 523 -6.42 -16.42 46.59
C ALA A 523 -7.13 -15.68 45.45
N ALA A 524 -7.60 -16.40 44.43
CA ALA A 524 -8.32 -15.84 43.28
C ALA A 524 -9.78 -15.45 43.60
N GLY A 525 -10.41 -16.16 44.53
CA GLY A 525 -11.83 -16.03 44.88
C GLY A 525 -12.74 -16.85 43.97
N PHE A 526 -13.77 -17.47 44.56
CA PHE A 526 -14.73 -18.32 43.84
C PHE A 526 -15.85 -17.51 43.15
N PRO A 527 -16.43 -17.99 42.03
CA PRO A 527 -16.07 -19.24 41.34
C PRO A 527 -14.79 -19.10 40.50
N VAL A 528 -14.06 -20.20 40.35
CA VAL A 528 -12.82 -20.26 39.55
C VAL A 528 -12.98 -21.14 38.31
N ALA A 529 -12.13 -20.89 37.31
CA ALA A 529 -11.91 -21.78 36.19
C ALA A 529 -10.58 -22.53 36.40
N MET A 530 -10.58 -23.82 36.07
CA MET A 530 -9.40 -24.67 36.04
C MET A 530 -9.14 -25.08 34.58
N LYS A 531 -7.91 -24.88 34.11
CA LYS A 531 -7.49 -25.23 32.75
C LYS A 531 -6.21 -26.04 32.79
N ILE A 532 -6.10 -27.08 31.96
CA ILE A 532 -4.89 -27.90 31.87
C ILE A 532 -3.70 -27.04 31.45
N ASN A 533 -2.56 -27.23 32.11
CA ASN A 533 -1.30 -26.59 31.77
C ASN A 533 -0.41 -27.60 31.03
N SER A 534 -0.37 -27.51 29.70
CA SER A 534 0.46 -28.38 28.86
C SER A 534 0.82 -27.65 27.56
N ALA A 535 2.10 -27.64 27.21
CA ALA A 535 2.57 -27.11 25.92
C ALA A 535 2.22 -28.01 24.73
N ASP A 536 1.94 -29.30 25.00
CA ASP A 536 1.63 -30.28 23.96
C ASP A 536 0.12 -30.30 23.61
N ILE A 537 -0.70 -29.45 24.26
CA ILE A 537 -2.16 -29.39 24.11
C ILE A 537 -2.59 -27.96 23.76
N SER A 538 -2.86 -27.70 22.47
CA SER A 538 -3.31 -26.39 21.99
C SER A 538 -4.80 -26.13 22.28
N HIS A 539 -5.69 -27.04 21.88
CA HIS A 539 -7.14 -26.92 22.12
C HIS A 539 -7.55 -27.65 23.41
N LYS A 540 -7.47 -26.93 24.54
CA LYS A 540 -7.72 -27.47 25.88
C LYS A 540 -9.12 -28.07 26.03
N THR A 541 -10.12 -27.49 25.38
CA THR A 541 -11.52 -27.96 25.45
C THR A 541 -11.70 -29.35 24.83
N ASP A 542 -11.01 -29.64 23.72
CA ASP A 542 -11.18 -30.87 22.94
C ASP A 542 -10.71 -32.11 23.70
N VAL A 543 -9.75 -31.94 24.62
CA VAL A 543 -9.26 -33.01 25.49
C VAL A 543 -9.96 -33.06 26.85
N GLY A 544 -10.95 -32.20 27.08
CA GLY A 544 -11.63 -32.06 28.38
C GLY A 544 -10.76 -31.37 29.44
N GLY A 545 -9.78 -30.57 29.02
CA GLY A 545 -8.84 -29.83 29.85
C GLY A 545 -9.32 -28.45 30.29
N VAL A 546 -10.62 -28.18 30.26
CA VAL A 546 -11.21 -26.93 30.77
C VAL A 546 -12.40 -27.27 31.66
N ARG A 547 -12.39 -26.77 32.90
CA ARG A 547 -13.53 -26.81 33.81
C ARG A 547 -13.84 -25.41 34.31
N LEU A 548 -15.09 -24.99 34.16
CA LEU A 548 -15.57 -23.67 34.58
C LEU A 548 -16.46 -23.80 35.82
N SER A 549 -16.65 -22.70 36.52
CA SER A 549 -17.65 -22.55 37.60
C SER A 549 -17.41 -23.45 38.82
N LEU A 550 -16.13 -23.68 39.18
CA LEU A 550 -15.80 -24.38 40.43
C LEU A 550 -16.08 -23.45 41.61
N ALA A 551 -17.01 -23.82 42.47
CA ALA A 551 -17.61 -22.93 43.46
C ALA A 551 -16.92 -22.95 44.83
N ASN A 552 -16.09 -23.94 45.11
CA ASN A 552 -15.46 -24.14 46.41
C ASN A 552 -14.17 -25.00 46.30
N ALA A 553 -13.41 -25.07 47.41
CA ALA A 553 -12.15 -25.80 47.48
C ALA A 553 -12.28 -27.31 47.26
N GLU A 554 -13.38 -27.93 47.72
CA GLU A 554 -13.63 -29.37 47.54
C GLU A 554 -13.79 -29.73 46.06
N GLU A 555 -14.58 -28.93 45.32
CA GLU A 555 -14.75 -29.08 43.87
C GLU A 555 -13.43 -28.89 43.11
N VAL A 556 -12.58 -27.93 43.53
CA VAL A 556 -11.26 -27.70 42.93
C VAL A 556 -10.35 -28.90 43.13
N ALA A 557 -10.23 -29.41 44.35
CA ALA A 557 -9.38 -30.57 44.63
C ALA A 557 -9.84 -31.81 43.86
N ALA A 558 -11.15 -32.09 43.84
CA ALA A 558 -11.71 -33.23 43.12
C ALA A 558 -11.53 -33.11 41.59
N GLU A 559 -11.72 -31.91 41.04
CA GLU A 559 -11.57 -31.68 39.61
C GLU A 559 -10.10 -31.77 39.16
N PHE A 560 -9.14 -31.38 39.99
CA PHE A 560 -7.72 -31.45 39.65
C PHE A 560 -7.31 -32.86 39.19
N ASP A 561 -7.58 -33.86 40.04
CA ASP A 561 -7.25 -35.27 39.76
C ASP A 561 -8.07 -35.83 38.59
N ALA A 562 -9.36 -35.47 38.53
CA ALA A 562 -10.26 -35.88 37.46
C ALA A 562 -9.83 -35.34 36.09
N MET A 563 -9.39 -34.09 36.03
CA MET A 563 -8.93 -33.44 34.81
C MET A 563 -7.63 -34.06 34.31
N LEU A 564 -6.63 -34.26 35.19
CA LEU A 564 -5.38 -34.90 34.79
C LEU A 564 -5.61 -36.31 34.24
N THR A 565 -6.50 -37.09 34.87
CA THR A 565 -6.85 -38.43 34.41
C THR A 565 -7.54 -38.40 33.05
N ARG A 566 -8.50 -37.48 32.87
CA ARG A 566 -9.26 -37.32 31.63
C ARG A 566 -8.37 -36.88 30.47
N VAL A 567 -7.50 -35.89 30.70
CA VAL A 567 -6.57 -35.40 29.68
C VAL A 567 -5.51 -36.45 29.34
N ALA A 568 -4.94 -37.14 30.33
CA ALA A 568 -3.97 -38.22 30.06
C ALA A 568 -4.57 -39.37 29.24
N THR A 569 -5.89 -39.59 29.34
CA THR A 569 -6.60 -40.58 28.52
C THR A 569 -6.78 -40.08 27.08
N ASN A 570 -7.16 -38.83 26.90
CA ASN A 570 -7.47 -38.24 25.59
C ASN A 570 -6.21 -37.80 24.81
N ALA A 571 -5.11 -37.51 25.51
CA ALA A 571 -3.84 -37.07 24.97
C ALA A 571 -2.66 -37.79 25.67
N PRO A 572 -2.46 -39.11 25.44
CA PRO A 572 -1.53 -39.94 26.21
C PRO A 572 -0.05 -39.61 25.99
N THR A 573 0.28 -38.88 24.91
CA THR A 573 1.65 -38.44 24.60
C THR A 573 1.96 -37.04 25.11
N ALA A 574 0.98 -36.32 25.66
CA ALA A 574 1.16 -34.95 26.13
C ALA A 574 1.81 -34.90 27.52
N ARG A 575 2.78 -34.01 27.70
CA ARG A 575 3.36 -33.71 29.02
C ARG A 575 2.46 -32.74 29.77
N LEU A 576 2.03 -33.13 30.97
CA LEU A 576 1.15 -32.34 31.81
C LEU A 576 1.95 -31.66 32.91
N ASP A 577 1.99 -30.32 32.90
CA ASP A 577 2.68 -29.48 33.90
C ASP A 577 1.72 -29.01 35.02
N GLY A 578 0.65 -29.79 35.27
CA GLY A 578 -0.42 -29.48 36.22
C GLY A 578 -1.59 -28.72 35.59
N VAL A 579 -2.15 -27.76 36.33
CA VAL A 579 -3.26 -26.91 35.89
C VAL A 579 -2.95 -25.43 36.11
N THR A 580 -3.75 -24.58 35.48
CA THR A 580 -3.86 -23.16 35.80
C THR A 580 -5.20 -22.90 36.43
N VAL A 581 -5.20 -22.17 37.55
CA VAL A 581 -6.41 -21.74 38.27
C VAL A 581 -6.52 -20.24 38.14
N GLU A 582 -7.71 -19.76 37.76
CA GLU A 582 -7.98 -18.35 37.54
C GLU A 582 -9.40 -17.99 38.01
N ALA A 583 -9.58 -16.75 38.47
CA ALA A 583 -10.90 -16.24 38.83
C ALA A 583 -11.82 -16.24 37.60
N MET A 584 -13.05 -16.73 37.74
CA MET A 584 -13.96 -16.78 36.60
C MET A 584 -14.46 -15.36 36.28
N HIS A 585 -14.01 -14.81 35.14
CA HIS A 585 -14.48 -13.51 34.66
C HIS A 585 -15.84 -13.65 33.97
N THR A 586 -16.92 -13.69 34.78
CA THR A 586 -18.30 -13.71 34.26
C THR A 586 -18.86 -12.30 34.27
N VAL A 587 -18.96 -11.69 33.09
CA VAL A 587 -19.65 -10.39 32.96
C VAL A 587 -21.02 -10.60 32.34
N ILE A 588 -22.05 -10.15 33.04
CA ILE A 588 -23.41 -10.12 32.50
C ILE A 588 -23.36 -9.23 31.25
N HIS A 589 -23.74 -9.79 30.10
CA HIS A 589 -23.71 -9.13 28.77
C HIS A 589 -22.32 -8.91 28.14
N GLY A 590 -21.27 -9.59 28.61
CA GLY A 590 -19.96 -9.56 27.97
C GLY A 590 -20.02 -9.98 26.49
N ARG A 591 -19.29 -9.25 25.63
CA ARG A 591 -19.10 -9.56 24.21
C ARG A 591 -17.78 -10.30 24.04
N GLU A 592 -17.82 -11.50 23.48
CA GLU A 592 -16.61 -12.23 23.12
C GLU A 592 -16.07 -11.71 21.79
N LEU A 593 -14.85 -11.20 21.82
CA LEU A 593 -14.10 -10.68 20.68
C LEU A 593 -12.83 -11.51 20.49
N LEU A 594 -12.27 -11.43 19.30
CA LEU A 594 -10.94 -11.91 18.98
C LEU A 594 -10.06 -10.71 18.69
N ALA A 595 -8.88 -10.68 19.31
CA ALA A 595 -7.81 -9.74 18.98
C ALA A 595 -6.50 -10.52 18.90
N GLY A 596 -5.64 -10.19 17.94
CA GLY A 596 -4.40 -10.94 17.79
C GLY A 596 -3.49 -10.37 16.74
N ALA A 597 -2.39 -11.08 16.50
CA ALA A 597 -1.48 -10.79 15.42
C ALA A 597 -0.89 -12.07 14.84
N MET A 598 -0.46 -12.02 13.58
CA MET A 598 0.15 -13.14 12.88
C MET A 598 1.28 -12.64 11.98
N ARG A 599 2.17 -13.56 11.58
CA ARG A 599 3.22 -13.26 10.59
C ARG A 599 2.85 -13.82 9.21
N ASP A 600 2.53 -12.92 8.30
CA ASP A 600 2.36 -13.21 6.88
C ASP A 600 3.72 -13.34 6.19
N VAL A 601 3.79 -14.27 5.24
CA VAL A 601 5.04 -14.55 4.50
C VAL A 601 5.49 -13.42 3.59
N ALA A 602 4.57 -12.59 3.10
CA ALA A 602 4.88 -11.46 2.23
C ALA A 602 5.02 -10.16 3.04
N PHE A 603 4.04 -9.81 3.86
CA PHE A 603 3.98 -8.50 4.53
C PHE A 603 4.48 -8.49 5.99
N GLY A 604 4.87 -9.64 6.54
CA GLY A 604 5.31 -9.73 7.93
C GLY A 604 4.14 -9.60 8.91
N ALA A 605 4.31 -8.86 10.00
CA ALA A 605 3.30 -8.76 11.05
C ALA A 605 1.99 -8.14 10.54
N ALA A 606 0.86 -8.72 10.95
CA ALA A 606 -0.49 -8.20 10.71
C ALA A 606 -1.34 -8.37 11.98
N VAL A 607 -2.15 -7.36 12.31
CA VAL A 607 -3.07 -7.37 13.46
C VAL A 607 -4.46 -7.76 12.98
N VAL A 608 -5.13 -8.64 13.73
CA VAL A 608 -6.48 -9.14 13.45
C VAL A 608 -7.44 -8.76 14.58
N PHE A 609 -8.67 -8.39 14.20
CA PHE A 609 -9.78 -8.14 15.11
C PHE A 609 -11.07 -8.76 14.57
N GLY A 610 -11.95 -9.24 15.45
CA GLY A 610 -13.21 -9.82 15.03
C GLY A 610 -14.13 -10.25 16.16
N SER A 611 -15.21 -10.92 15.80
CA SER A 611 -16.03 -11.66 16.77
C SER A 611 -15.20 -12.81 17.37
N GLY A 612 -15.32 -13.06 18.67
CA GLY A 612 -14.60 -14.09 19.41
C GLY A 612 -15.42 -15.33 19.73
N GLY A 613 -14.82 -16.24 20.50
CA GLY A 613 -15.47 -17.47 20.98
C GLY A 613 -15.24 -18.68 20.06
N THR A 614 -16.16 -19.64 20.10
CA THR A 614 -16.03 -20.92 19.35
C THR A 614 -16.56 -20.86 17.92
N LEU A 615 -17.33 -19.82 17.56
CA LEU A 615 -17.97 -19.71 16.25
C LEU A 615 -17.17 -18.86 15.23
N VAL A 616 -15.99 -18.37 15.59
CA VAL A 616 -15.18 -17.45 14.78
C VAL A 616 -14.87 -18.02 13.39
N GLU A 617 -14.46 -19.28 13.33
CA GLU A 617 -14.12 -19.95 12.07
C GLU A 617 -15.33 -20.10 11.12
N VAL A 618 -16.54 -20.18 11.69
CA VAL A 618 -17.79 -20.36 10.96
C VAL A 618 -18.34 -19.01 10.48
N LEU A 619 -18.29 -17.98 11.33
CA LEU A 619 -18.87 -16.66 11.02
C LEU A 619 -17.96 -15.81 10.12
N ARG A 620 -16.65 -16.07 10.12
CA ARG A 620 -15.63 -15.33 9.34
C ARG A 620 -15.71 -13.80 9.51
N ASP A 621 -16.18 -13.36 10.68
CA ASP A 621 -16.27 -11.94 11.02
C ASP A 621 -14.93 -11.46 11.59
N ARG A 622 -13.99 -11.17 10.68
CA ARG A 622 -12.66 -10.67 11.01
C ARG A 622 -12.23 -9.56 10.06
N ALA A 623 -11.44 -8.63 10.57
CA ALA A 623 -10.73 -7.61 9.81
C ALA A 623 -9.24 -7.65 10.16
N ILE A 624 -8.41 -7.22 9.22
CA ILE A 624 -6.95 -7.20 9.34
C ILE A 624 -6.42 -5.78 9.04
N ALA A 625 -5.34 -5.40 9.73
CA ALA A 625 -4.57 -4.19 9.49
C ALA A 625 -3.05 -4.44 9.65
N LEU A 626 -2.24 -3.65 8.94
CA LEU A 626 -0.78 -3.70 9.08
C LEU A 626 -0.31 -2.71 10.17
N PRO A 627 0.50 -3.17 11.15
CA PRO A 627 1.13 -2.29 12.11
C PRO A 627 2.20 -1.38 11.45
N PRO A 628 2.55 -0.23 12.05
CA PRO A 628 1.97 0.32 13.28
C PRO A 628 0.55 0.86 13.06
N LEU A 629 -0.31 0.64 14.06
CA LEU A 629 -1.66 1.18 14.13
C LEU A 629 -1.70 2.48 14.94
N ASN A 630 -2.71 3.31 14.64
CA ASN A 630 -3.08 4.51 15.38
C ASN A 630 -4.60 4.47 15.61
N GLU A 631 -5.14 5.45 16.35
CA GLU A 631 -6.56 5.49 16.72
C GLU A 631 -7.49 5.39 15.49
N VAL A 632 -7.22 6.13 14.42
CA VAL A 632 -8.04 6.13 13.19
C VAL A 632 -8.06 4.75 12.53
N ILE A 633 -6.90 4.11 12.40
CA ILE A 633 -6.80 2.78 11.77
C ILE A 633 -7.47 1.72 12.65
N VAL A 634 -7.34 1.84 13.97
CA VAL A 634 -7.98 0.93 14.92
C VAL A 634 -9.50 1.07 14.86
N GLN A 635 -10.02 2.29 14.78
CA GLN A 635 -11.46 2.55 14.59
C GLN A 635 -11.96 1.92 13.29
N ASP A 636 -11.28 2.15 12.16
CA ASP A 636 -11.61 1.51 10.88
C ASP A 636 -11.54 -0.04 10.97
N LEU A 637 -10.52 -0.58 11.63
CA LEU A 637 -10.36 -2.02 11.83
C LEU A 637 -11.56 -2.61 12.58
N VAL A 638 -12.04 -1.93 13.62
CA VAL A 638 -13.22 -2.34 14.38
C VAL A 638 -14.47 -2.22 13.53
N ASP A 639 -14.71 -1.07 12.90
CA ASP A 639 -15.95 -0.76 12.17
C ASP A 639 -16.18 -1.65 10.93
N ARG A 640 -15.12 -2.25 10.38
CA ARG A 640 -15.20 -3.25 9.29
C ARG A 640 -15.78 -4.59 9.73
N THR A 641 -15.94 -4.83 11.02
CA THR A 641 -16.49 -6.09 11.55
C THR A 641 -17.96 -5.92 11.97
N ARG A 642 -18.71 -7.02 11.93
CA ARG A 642 -20.06 -7.07 12.53
C ARG A 642 -19.98 -6.92 14.05
N ALA A 643 -18.85 -7.27 14.66
CA ALA A 643 -18.57 -7.03 16.07
C ALA A 643 -18.72 -5.56 16.47
N ALA A 644 -18.42 -4.59 15.59
CA ALA A 644 -18.66 -3.16 15.87
C ALA A 644 -20.12 -2.86 16.26
N LYS A 645 -21.09 -3.49 15.57
CA LYS A 645 -22.52 -3.35 15.90
C LYS A 645 -22.86 -3.99 17.25
N LEU A 646 -22.14 -5.03 17.67
CA LEU A 646 -22.32 -5.70 18.96
C LEU A 646 -21.76 -4.90 20.13
N LEU A 647 -20.76 -4.03 19.89
CA LEU A 647 -20.21 -3.12 20.90
C LEU A 647 -21.19 -2.00 21.28
N GLY A 648 -22.12 -1.64 20.38
CA GLY A 648 -23.19 -0.69 20.65
C GLY A 648 -24.27 -1.22 21.60
N SER A 649 -25.24 -0.36 21.93
CA SER A 649 -26.40 -0.75 22.74
C SER A 649 -27.26 -1.79 22.01
N LEU A 650 -27.55 -2.92 22.66
CA LEU A 650 -28.32 -4.01 22.06
C LEU A 650 -29.43 -4.49 22.99
N ARG A 651 -30.69 -4.35 22.57
CA ARG A 651 -31.87 -4.91 23.25
C ARG A 651 -31.91 -4.67 24.78
N GLY A 652 -31.50 -3.47 25.22
CA GLY A 652 -31.49 -3.07 26.63
C GLY A 652 -30.15 -3.28 27.36
N ASN A 653 -29.15 -3.91 26.74
CA ASN A 653 -27.81 -4.01 27.29
C ASN A 653 -27.05 -2.68 27.07
N PRO A 654 -26.23 -2.24 28.04
CA PRO A 654 -25.35 -1.09 27.86
C PRO A 654 -24.33 -1.36 26.74
N PRO A 655 -23.82 -0.31 26.07
CA PRO A 655 -22.70 -0.44 25.15
C PRO A 655 -21.44 -0.93 25.90
N ALA A 656 -20.62 -1.70 25.21
CA ALA A 656 -19.31 -2.09 25.71
C ALA A 656 -18.34 -0.90 25.64
N ASP A 657 -17.30 -0.92 26.48
CA ASP A 657 -16.23 0.07 26.46
C ASP A 657 -15.37 -0.10 25.19
N ARG A 658 -15.79 0.60 24.14
CA ARG A 658 -15.11 0.60 22.85
C ARG A 658 -13.69 1.16 22.96
N ALA A 659 -13.46 2.20 23.75
CA ALA A 659 -12.14 2.80 23.92
C ALA A 659 -11.14 1.80 24.52
N ALA A 660 -11.59 0.97 25.47
CA ALA A 660 -10.76 -0.10 26.03
C ALA A 660 -10.41 -1.20 25.00
N VAL A 661 -11.33 -1.52 24.07
CA VAL A 661 -11.03 -2.43 22.94
C VAL A 661 -9.97 -1.81 22.02
N GLU A 662 -10.13 -0.53 21.68
CA GLU A 662 -9.18 0.19 20.82
C GLU A 662 -7.79 0.25 21.46
N ALA A 663 -7.71 0.49 22.78
CA ALA A 663 -6.45 0.48 23.53
C ALA A 663 -5.73 -0.89 23.49
N VAL A 664 -6.46 -2.00 23.56
CA VAL A 664 -5.88 -3.35 23.42
C VAL A 664 -5.31 -3.56 22.02
N LEU A 665 -5.98 -3.10 20.96
CA LEU A 665 -5.49 -3.23 19.59
C LEU A 665 -4.23 -2.39 19.34
N LEU A 666 -4.15 -1.19 19.93
CA LEU A 666 -2.93 -0.38 19.93
C LEU A 666 -1.79 -1.10 20.67
N ALA A 667 -2.07 -1.70 21.83
CA ALA A 667 -1.10 -2.49 22.60
C ALA A 667 -0.59 -3.71 21.82
N VAL A 668 -1.47 -4.45 21.17
CA VAL A 668 -1.13 -5.58 20.29
C VAL A 668 -0.24 -5.12 19.13
N SER A 669 -0.59 -4.00 18.48
CA SER A 669 0.22 -3.42 17.42
C SER A 669 1.64 -3.07 17.90
N GLN A 670 1.77 -2.43 19.05
CA GLN A 670 3.08 -2.07 19.60
C GLN A 670 3.90 -3.30 19.98
N LEU A 671 3.27 -4.31 20.59
CA LEU A 671 3.92 -5.56 20.98
C LEU A 671 4.61 -6.22 19.78
N VAL A 672 3.93 -6.35 18.64
CA VAL A 672 4.53 -6.96 17.44
C VAL A 672 5.52 -6.03 16.71
N CYS A 673 5.44 -4.71 16.90
CA CYS A 673 6.48 -3.80 16.41
C CYS A 673 7.79 -3.97 17.18
N ASP A 674 7.70 -4.15 18.50
CA ASP A 674 8.84 -4.22 19.41
C ASP A 674 9.52 -5.58 19.48
N LEU A 675 8.76 -6.65 19.23
CA LEU A 675 9.18 -8.04 19.44
C LEU A 675 9.16 -8.80 18.10
N PRO A 676 10.26 -8.73 17.30
CA PRO A 676 10.38 -9.45 16.04
C PRO A 676 10.32 -10.96 16.20
N GLU A 677 10.46 -11.50 17.41
CA GLU A 677 10.36 -12.92 17.71
C GLU A 677 8.92 -13.43 17.69
N VAL A 678 7.92 -12.56 17.86
CA VAL A 678 6.50 -12.98 17.92
C VAL A 678 6.01 -13.34 16.52
N MET A 679 5.60 -14.59 16.36
CA MET A 679 5.08 -15.16 15.13
C MET A 679 3.55 -15.13 15.09
N GLU A 680 2.92 -15.40 16.23
CA GLU A 680 1.47 -15.39 16.39
C GLU A 680 1.12 -14.97 17.82
N LEU A 681 0.09 -14.13 17.95
CA LEU A 681 -0.59 -13.79 19.19
C LEU A 681 -2.08 -13.98 18.96
N ASP A 682 -2.71 -14.84 19.75
CA ASP A 682 -4.16 -15.06 19.71
C ASP A 682 -4.74 -14.75 21.08
N ILE A 683 -5.61 -13.74 21.18
CA ILE A 683 -6.38 -13.39 22.38
C ILE A 683 -7.84 -13.76 22.09
N ASN A 684 -8.23 -14.96 22.54
CA ASN A 684 -9.56 -15.48 22.31
C ASN A 684 -10.06 -16.35 23.48
N PRO A 685 -11.09 -15.91 24.24
CA PRO A 685 -11.86 -14.68 24.05
C PRO A 685 -11.21 -13.45 24.71
N LEU A 686 -11.29 -12.32 24.02
CA LEU A 686 -11.22 -10.98 24.61
C LEU A 686 -12.66 -10.55 24.98
N VAL A 687 -12.98 -10.49 26.27
CA VAL A 687 -14.33 -10.16 26.74
C VAL A 687 -14.46 -8.66 26.95
N ALA A 688 -15.36 -8.00 26.23
CA ALA A 688 -15.67 -6.58 26.37
C ALA A 688 -17.02 -6.35 27.07
N SER A 689 -17.06 -5.38 27.99
CA SER A 689 -18.24 -5.02 28.78
C SER A 689 -18.32 -3.51 29.00
N GLU A 690 -19.35 -3.03 29.69
CA GLU A 690 -19.48 -1.62 30.07
C GLU A 690 -18.41 -1.16 31.07
N ARG A 691 -17.66 -2.10 31.67
CA ARG A 691 -16.63 -1.84 32.69
C ARG A 691 -15.20 -1.94 32.13
N GLY A 692 -15.05 -2.19 30.84
CA GLY A 692 -13.76 -2.40 30.19
C GLY A 692 -13.65 -3.76 29.50
N VAL A 693 -12.40 -4.14 29.23
CA VAL A 693 -12.03 -5.36 28.49
C VAL A 693 -11.17 -6.29 29.34
N MET A 694 -11.23 -7.59 29.07
CA MET A 694 -10.44 -8.61 29.76
C MET A 694 -10.04 -9.73 28.80
N ALA A 695 -8.74 -10.00 28.67
CA ALA A 695 -8.22 -11.17 27.98
C ALA A 695 -8.35 -12.40 28.88
N VAL A 696 -9.17 -13.37 28.47
CA VAL A 696 -9.50 -14.57 29.26
C VAL A 696 -8.60 -15.76 28.89
N ASP A 697 -8.22 -15.87 27.63
CA ASP A 697 -7.18 -16.81 27.19
C ASP A 697 -6.31 -16.12 26.15
N ALA A 698 -5.04 -16.54 26.12
CA ALA A 698 -4.13 -16.09 25.09
C ALA A 698 -3.06 -17.13 24.79
N ARG A 699 -2.62 -17.15 23.54
CA ARG A 699 -1.52 -17.97 23.04
C ARG A 699 -0.53 -17.09 22.31
N VAL A 700 0.76 -17.39 22.50
CA VAL A 700 1.84 -16.68 21.82
C VAL A 700 2.84 -17.69 21.28
N SER A 701 3.03 -17.69 19.97
CA SER A 701 4.09 -18.44 19.29
C SER A 701 5.27 -17.51 18.98
N ILE A 702 6.48 -18.03 19.16
CA ILE A 702 7.73 -17.30 19.01
C ILE A 702 8.74 -18.07 18.16
N SER A 703 9.60 -17.34 17.45
CA SER A 703 10.72 -17.89 16.69
C SER A 703 11.85 -16.87 16.64
N PRO A 704 13.14 -17.28 16.65
CA PRO A 704 14.22 -16.33 16.47
C PRO A 704 14.11 -15.61 15.11
N PRO A 705 14.42 -14.30 15.03
CA PRO A 705 14.43 -13.60 13.76
C PRO A 705 15.53 -14.18 12.84
N PRO A 706 15.37 -14.08 11.52
CA PRO A 706 16.41 -14.51 10.58
C PRO A 706 17.76 -13.83 10.85
N GLU A 707 18.87 -14.55 10.67
CA GLU A 707 20.20 -13.95 10.81
C GLU A 707 20.39 -12.78 9.82
N GLY A 708 20.93 -11.65 10.32
CA GLY A 708 21.13 -10.45 9.50
C GLY A 708 19.86 -9.66 9.18
N ALA A 709 18.71 -10.05 9.72
CA ALA A 709 17.48 -9.27 9.66
C ALA A 709 17.68 -7.86 10.24
N GLY A 710 17.29 -6.83 9.48
CA GLY A 710 17.20 -5.47 10.00
C GLY A 710 16.15 -5.37 11.10
N ARG A 711 16.26 -4.37 11.98
CA ARG A 711 15.40 -4.20 13.18
C ARG A 711 13.89 -4.33 12.92
N TYR A 712 13.44 -3.88 11.74
CA TYR A 712 12.03 -3.87 11.33
C TYR A 712 11.76 -4.72 10.10
N SER A 713 12.63 -5.68 9.77
CA SER A 713 12.45 -6.52 8.57
C SER A 713 11.19 -7.39 8.63
N HIS A 714 10.62 -7.59 9.82
CA HIS A 714 9.36 -8.30 10.02
C HIS A 714 8.11 -7.41 9.82
N LEU A 715 8.28 -6.14 9.45
CA LEU A 715 7.19 -5.19 9.23
C LEU A 715 7.20 -4.68 7.79
N ALA A 716 6.04 -4.63 7.15
CA ALA A 716 5.91 -4.01 5.83
C ALA A 716 6.01 -2.46 5.86
N ILE A 717 5.77 -1.85 7.03
CA ILE A 717 5.87 -0.41 7.26
C ILE A 717 6.76 -0.19 8.48
N GLU A 718 7.82 0.62 8.32
CA GLU A 718 8.69 0.94 9.43
C GLU A 718 7.96 1.84 10.44
N PRO A 719 7.96 1.49 11.74
CA PRO A 719 7.36 2.32 12.77
C PRO A 719 8.21 3.56 13.05
N TYR A 720 7.64 4.47 13.83
CA TYR A 720 8.35 5.66 14.29
C TYR A 720 9.62 5.26 15.07
N PRO A 721 10.81 5.80 14.71
CA PRO A 721 12.08 5.39 15.30
C PRO A 721 12.34 6.14 16.63
N GLU A 722 11.67 5.70 17.70
CA GLU A 722 11.77 6.30 19.05
C GLU A 722 13.20 6.38 19.59
N ASP A 723 14.11 5.50 19.15
CA ASP A 723 15.51 5.51 19.57
C ASP A 723 16.31 6.71 19.05
N LEU A 724 15.76 7.47 18.09
CA LEU A 724 16.37 8.70 17.58
C LEU A 724 16.04 9.91 18.45
N GLU A 725 15.09 9.79 19.39
CA GLU A 725 14.74 10.85 20.33
C GLU A 725 15.90 11.14 21.28
N SER A 726 16.15 12.43 21.49
CA SER A 726 17.20 12.88 22.40
C SER A 726 16.95 14.29 22.89
N HIS A 727 17.21 14.49 24.17
CA HIS A 727 17.20 15.81 24.79
C HIS A 727 18.63 16.33 24.87
N GLN A 728 18.85 17.55 24.40
CA GLN A 728 20.16 18.19 24.30
C GLN A 728 20.07 19.62 24.85
N GLN A 729 21.18 20.12 25.40
CA GLN A 729 21.32 21.54 25.75
C GLN A 729 22.28 22.20 24.77
N LEU A 730 21.86 23.33 24.20
CA LEU A 730 22.71 24.16 23.36
C LEU A 730 23.75 24.91 24.19
N SER A 731 24.71 25.53 23.50
CA SER A 731 25.82 26.28 24.12
C SER A 731 25.37 27.44 25.02
N ASP A 732 24.15 27.96 24.83
CA ASP A 732 23.55 29.04 25.63
C ASP A 732 22.61 28.52 26.73
N GLY A 733 22.53 27.20 26.94
CA GLY A 733 21.66 26.56 27.91
C GLY A 733 20.24 26.26 27.42
N THR A 734 19.88 26.63 26.18
CA THR A 734 18.57 26.31 25.60
C THR A 734 18.39 24.78 25.52
N ALA A 735 17.33 24.26 26.14
CA ALA A 735 16.96 22.86 26.03
C ALA A 735 16.22 22.61 24.70
N VAL A 736 16.63 21.57 23.98
CA VAL A 736 16.07 21.19 22.69
C VAL A 736 15.89 19.67 22.66
N GLU A 737 14.69 19.24 22.28
CA GLU A 737 14.43 17.86 21.88
C GLU A 737 14.75 17.71 20.38
N ILE A 738 15.54 16.70 20.03
CA ILE A 738 15.74 16.28 18.65
C ILE A 738 15.12 14.91 18.49
N ARG A 739 14.18 14.80 17.55
CA ARG A 739 13.44 13.57 17.25
C ARG A 739 13.10 13.47 15.77
N ALA A 740 12.66 12.31 15.30
CA ALA A 740 12.15 12.18 13.95
C ALA A 740 10.85 12.98 13.78
N ILE A 741 10.62 13.51 12.57
CA ILE A 741 9.37 14.18 12.23
C ILE A 741 8.23 13.17 12.24
N ARG A 742 7.06 13.59 12.65
CA ARG A 742 5.83 12.80 12.65
C ARG A 742 4.79 13.48 11.77
N PRO A 743 3.77 12.75 11.25
CA PRO A 743 2.64 13.37 10.57
C PRO A 743 2.04 14.55 11.37
N GLU A 744 1.99 14.41 12.70
CA GLU A 744 1.52 15.39 13.69
C GLU A 744 2.22 16.74 13.65
N ASP A 745 3.45 16.79 13.14
CA ASP A 745 4.24 18.02 13.09
C ASP A 745 3.80 18.94 11.94
N ALA A 746 2.72 18.65 11.20
CA ALA A 746 2.30 19.44 10.04
C ALA A 746 2.10 20.93 10.37
N ASP A 747 1.39 21.25 11.44
CA ASP A 747 1.17 22.64 11.86
C ASP A 747 2.47 23.28 12.37
N ALA A 748 3.27 22.55 13.15
CA ALA A 748 4.55 23.02 13.66
C ALA A 748 5.58 23.31 12.54
N GLU A 749 5.62 22.46 11.52
CA GLU A 749 6.44 22.62 10.31
C GLU A 749 5.96 23.81 9.49
N GLN A 750 4.63 23.98 9.32
CA GLN A 750 4.05 25.12 8.62
C GLN A 750 4.39 26.45 9.30
N ASP A 751 4.21 26.51 10.62
CA ASP A 751 4.51 27.70 11.42
C ASP A 751 6.01 27.98 11.46
N PHE A 752 6.84 26.94 11.55
CA PHE A 752 8.29 27.07 11.44
C PHE A 752 8.69 27.71 10.10
N VAL A 753 8.16 27.22 8.97
CA VAL A 753 8.46 27.78 7.64
C VAL A 753 7.97 29.23 7.52
N ARG A 754 6.80 29.57 8.08
CA ARG A 754 6.28 30.96 8.08
C ARG A 754 7.18 31.92 8.87
N ARG A 755 7.80 31.46 9.96
CA ARG A 755 8.71 32.25 10.80
C ARG A 755 10.10 32.47 10.19
N LEU A 756 10.51 31.68 9.19
CA LEU A 756 11.81 31.83 8.56
C LEU A 756 11.94 33.15 7.79
N SER A 757 13.11 33.78 7.90
CA SER A 757 13.45 34.95 7.10
C SER A 757 13.37 34.66 5.59
N PRO A 758 13.08 35.66 4.72
CA PRO A 758 13.10 35.47 3.27
C PRO A 758 14.40 34.84 2.77
N ARG A 759 15.54 35.21 3.36
CA ARG A 759 16.87 34.65 3.05
C ARG A 759 16.94 33.16 3.35
N SER A 760 16.55 32.74 4.56
CA SER A 760 16.55 31.34 4.98
C SER A 760 15.63 30.48 4.10
N ARG A 761 14.46 31.00 3.71
CA ARG A 761 13.52 30.33 2.78
C ARG A 761 14.11 30.18 1.38
N THR A 762 14.71 31.24 0.82
CA THR A 762 15.35 31.19 -0.50
C THR A 762 16.50 30.17 -0.51
N PHE A 763 17.34 30.14 0.52
CA PHE A 763 18.41 29.15 0.61
C PHE A 763 17.88 27.71 0.74
N ARG A 764 16.77 27.50 1.45
CA ARG A 764 16.21 26.16 1.67
C ARG A 764 15.39 25.62 0.49
N PHE A 765 14.56 26.45 -0.13
CA PHE A 765 13.56 26.01 -1.10
C PHE A 765 13.85 26.46 -2.54
N ARG A 766 14.91 27.27 -2.75
CA ARG A 766 15.30 27.85 -4.05
C ARG A 766 14.23 28.75 -4.70
N ASN A 767 13.07 28.91 -4.07
CA ASN A 767 11.94 29.74 -4.47
C ASN A 767 11.52 30.65 -3.30
N ALA A 768 10.86 31.77 -3.61
CA ALA A 768 10.23 32.64 -2.61
C ALA A 768 8.91 32.04 -2.10
N LEU A 769 8.96 30.82 -1.56
CA LEU A 769 7.82 30.17 -0.92
C LEU A 769 7.50 30.92 0.38
N GLN A 770 6.27 31.44 0.50
CA GLN A 770 5.80 32.09 1.73
C GLN A 770 5.32 31.06 2.75
N GLU A 771 4.64 30.02 2.27
CA GLU A 771 4.07 28.93 3.05
C GLU A 771 4.17 27.62 2.25
N LEU A 772 3.89 26.48 2.91
CA LEU A 772 3.87 25.18 2.25
C LEU A 772 2.44 24.90 1.79
N SER A 773 2.27 24.29 0.61
CA SER A 773 0.95 23.78 0.23
C SER A 773 0.58 22.59 1.12
N SER A 774 -0.72 22.26 1.22
CA SER A 774 -1.17 21.06 1.96
C SER A 774 -0.49 19.79 1.46
N GLU A 775 -0.22 19.69 0.16
CA GLU A 775 0.51 18.58 -0.45
C GLU A 775 1.98 18.53 0.01
N MET A 776 2.65 19.69 0.08
CA MET A 776 4.02 19.78 0.59
C MET A 776 4.11 19.43 2.07
N LEU A 777 3.14 19.85 2.89
CA LEU A 777 3.09 19.49 4.31
C LEU A 777 3.00 17.99 4.49
N VAL A 778 2.04 17.33 3.83
CA VAL A 778 1.88 15.87 3.88
C VAL A 778 3.17 15.18 3.42
N ARG A 779 3.80 15.65 2.34
CA ARG A 779 5.07 15.10 1.85
C ARG A 779 6.21 15.25 2.87
N PHE A 780 6.27 16.35 3.59
CA PHE A 780 7.37 16.65 4.50
C PHE A 780 7.20 16.04 5.89
N THR A 781 5.98 15.80 6.35
CA THR A 781 5.73 15.24 7.69
C THR A 781 5.40 13.76 7.68
N GLN A 782 4.81 13.23 6.61
CA GLN A 782 4.45 11.82 6.50
C GLN A 782 5.46 11.00 5.69
N ILE A 783 6.73 11.07 6.11
CA ILE A 783 7.84 10.44 5.41
C ILE A 783 7.83 8.91 5.54
N ASP A 784 8.39 8.23 4.54
CA ASP A 784 8.77 6.82 4.67
C ASP A 784 10.14 6.75 5.32
N TYR A 785 10.17 6.34 6.59
CA TYR A 785 11.41 6.23 7.33
C TYR A 785 12.42 5.32 6.66
N ARG A 786 12.11 4.42 5.73
CA ARG A 786 13.13 3.61 5.05
C ARG A 786 13.96 4.46 4.08
N ARG A 787 13.29 5.33 3.31
CA ARG A 787 13.85 6.06 2.17
C ARG A 787 14.20 7.50 2.50
N GLU A 788 13.57 8.04 3.51
CA GLU A 788 13.75 9.42 3.94
C GLU A 788 13.96 9.44 5.45
N MET A 789 14.65 10.48 5.92
CA MET A 789 14.73 10.76 7.33
C MET A 789 14.64 12.27 7.50
N ALA A 790 13.79 12.74 8.41
CA ALA A 790 13.76 14.13 8.83
C ALA A 790 13.80 14.17 10.35
N LEU A 791 14.79 14.87 10.89
CA LEU A 791 14.94 15.16 12.30
C LEU A 791 14.47 16.60 12.53
N VAL A 792 13.52 16.77 13.44
CA VAL A 792 13.06 18.08 13.91
C VAL A 792 13.70 18.41 15.25
N ALA A 793 13.98 19.69 15.46
CA ALA A 793 14.41 20.25 16.73
C ALA A 793 13.26 21.06 17.32
N VAL A 794 12.84 20.71 18.53
CA VAL A 794 11.66 21.26 19.22
C VAL A 794 12.07 21.80 20.59
N LEU A 795 11.56 22.98 20.96
CA LEU A 795 11.74 23.58 22.29
C LEU A 795 10.76 23.00 23.31
N GLU A 796 10.97 23.28 24.60
CA GLU A 796 10.07 22.83 25.69
C GLU A 796 8.63 23.34 25.53
N ASP A 797 8.42 24.47 24.86
CA ASP A 797 7.10 25.01 24.56
C ASP A 797 6.41 24.37 23.34
N GLY A 798 7.04 23.36 22.72
CA GLY A 798 6.56 22.68 21.53
C GLY A 798 6.92 23.36 20.22
N SER A 799 7.61 24.51 20.23
CA SER A 799 7.98 25.24 19.03
C SER A 799 9.08 24.51 18.25
N GLN A 800 8.81 24.18 16.99
CA GLN A 800 9.84 23.73 16.07
C GLN A 800 10.80 24.88 15.71
N VAL A 801 12.10 24.61 15.84
CA VAL A 801 13.21 25.57 15.65
C VAL A 801 14.27 25.12 14.66
N GLY A 802 14.17 23.89 14.14
CA GLY A 802 15.06 23.41 13.08
C GLY A 802 14.56 22.11 12.47
N VAL A 803 14.96 21.86 11.23
CA VAL A 803 14.73 20.56 10.56
C VAL A 803 15.92 20.21 9.68
N ALA A 804 16.41 18.99 9.82
CA ALA A 804 17.46 18.41 9.00
C ALA A 804 16.95 17.09 8.42
N ARG A 805 17.02 16.92 7.11
CA ARG A 805 16.49 15.73 6.44
C ARG A 805 17.39 15.22 5.34
N TYR A 806 17.28 13.94 5.02
CA TYR A 806 17.83 13.37 3.80
C TYR A 806 16.80 12.52 3.06
N VAL A 807 17.03 12.38 1.75
CA VAL A 807 16.36 11.41 0.88
C VAL A 807 17.44 10.48 0.31
N VAL A 808 17.22 9.17 0.42
CA VAL A 808 18.11 8.16 -0.16
C VAL A 808 18.14 8.37 -1.67
N ALA A 809 19.35 8.53 -2.20
CA ALA A 809 19.57 8.67 -3.62
C ALA A 809 19.27 7.35 -4.32
N PRO A 810 18.99 7.39 -5.64
CA PRO A 810 18.61 6.18 -6.37
C PRO A 810 19.65 5.05 -6.33
N ASP A 811 20.94 5.37 -6.14
CA ASP A 811 22.01 4.38 -5.98
C ASP A 811 21.91 3.53 -4.69
N GLN A 812 20.94 3.82 -3.81
CA GLN A 812 20.71 3.21 -2.49
C GLN A 812 21.92 3.22 -1.55
N ARG A 813 22.96 3.98 -1.89
CA ARG A 813 24.24 4.04 -1.15
C ARG A 813 24.55 5.44 -0.68
N SER A 814 23.97 6.44 -1.31
CA SER A 814 24.10 7.83 -0.94
C SER A 814 22.76 8.45 -0.58
N ALA A 815 22.78 9.60 0.09
CA ALA A 815 21.59 10.38 0.37
C ALA A 815 21.84 11.88 0.17
N GLU A 816 20.86 12.57 -0.40
CA GLU A 816 20.86 14.04 -0.49
C GLU A 816 20.26 14.62 0.79
N PHE A 817 20.99 15.52 1.47
CA PHE A 817 20.52 16.18 2.68
C PHE A 817 20.12 17.64 2.43
N ALA A 818 19.19 18.12 3.25
CA ALA A 818 18.83 19.51 3.39
C ALA A 818 18.63 19.85 4.87
N ILE A 819 19.06 21.04 5.28
CA ILE A 819 18.93 21.51 6.66
C ILE A 819 18.51 22.98 6.67
N VAL A 820 17.66 23.34 7.63
CA VAL A 820 17.31 24.73 7.93
C VAL A 820 17.10 24.89 9.43
N ILE A 821 17.63 25.97 9.99
CA ILE A 821 17.53 26.34 11.40
C ILE A 821 16.86 27.70 11.49
N SER A 822 15.96 27.87 12.47
CA SER A 822 15.33 29.16 12.79
C SER A 822 16.38 30.25 12.93
N ASP A 823 16.08 31.44 12.41
CA ASP A 823 17.05 32.54 12.38
C ASP A 823 17.55 32.91 13.80
N GLU A 824 16.72 32.73 14.84
CA GLU A 824 17.04 33.01 16.25
C GLU A 824 18.03 32.02 16.87
N LEU A 825 18.09 30.77 16.37
CA LEU A 825 19.00 29.73 16.90
C LEU A 825 20.23 29.48 16.00
N GLN A 826 20.39 30.25 14.93
CA GLN A 826 21.61 30.22 14.13
C GLN A 826 22.82 30.66 14.98
N GLY A 827 23.98 30.02 14.77
CA GLY A 827 25.20 30.30 15.53
C GLY A 827 25.29 29.66 16.93
N LYS A 828 24.25 28.96 17.40
CA LYS A 828 24.22 28.34 18.74
C LYS A 828 24.65 26.86 18.79
N GLY A 829 25.08 26.32 17.64
CA GLY A 829 25.55 24.93 17.49
C GLY A 829 24.47 23.91 17.08
N LEU A 830 23.19 24.32 16.98
CA LEU A 830 22.08 23.41 16.61
C LEU A 830 22.28 22.79 15.22
N GLY A 831 22.71 23.57 14.22
CA GLY A 831 22.99 23.05 12.88
C GLY A 831 24.05 21.94 12.85
N THR A 832 25.11 22.09 13.64
CA THR A 832 26.18 21.10 13.80
C THR A 832 25.64 19.81 14.43
N LEU A 833 24.85 19.96 15.49
CA LEU A 833 24.25 18.84 16.20
C LEU A 833 23.30 18.05 15.29
N MET A 834 22.38 18.74 14.60
CA MET A 834 21.41 18.10 13.72
C MET A 834 22.05 17.41 12.52
N LEU A 835 23.00 18.06 11.83
CA LEU A 835 23.65 17.45 10.65
C LEU A 835 24.54 16.26 11.03
N ARG A 836 25.18 16.29 12.20
CA ARG A 836 25.92 15.14 12.74
C ARG A 836 24.99 13.97 13.02
N ARG A 837 23.89 14.21 13.74
CA ARG A 837 22.88 13.17 14.04
C ARG A 837 22.28 12.59 12.76
N LEU A 838 21.95 13.43 11.79
CA LEU A 838 21.45 13.00 10.49
C LEU A 838 22.46 12.11 9.74
N SER A 839 23.75 12.45 9.80
CA SER A 839 24.83 11.64 9.22
C SER A 839 25.02 10.30 9.95
N ASP A 840 24.87 10.27 11.27
CA ASP A 840 24.91 9.04 12.07
C ASP A 840 23.75 8.09 11.72
N VAL A 841 22.54 8.63 11.55
CA VAL A 841 21.37 7.85 11.11
C VAL A 841 21.60 7.26 9.72
N ALA A 842 22.11 8.05 8.78
CA ALA A 842 22.47 7.57 7.44
C ALA A 842 23.47 6.41 7.49
N ARG A 843 24.51 6.53 8.33
CA ARG A 843 25.53 5.50 8.54
C ARG A 843 24.97 4.21 9.15
N LEU A 844 24.14 4.33 10.20
CA LEU A 844 23.50 3.18 10.85
C LEU A 844 22.62 2.37 9.89
N ARG A 845 22.13 3.03 8.83
CA ARG A 845 21.33 2.42 7.77
C ARG A 845 22.14 1.90 6.59
N GLY A 846 23.47 1.89 6.71
CA GLY A 846 24.36 1.34 5.69
C GLY A 846 24.62 2.26 4.50
N LEU A 847 24.21 3.54 4.56
CA LEU A 847 24.60 4.51 3.54
C LEU A 847 26.09 4.82 3.70
N THR A 848 26.79 4.87 2.57
CA THR A 848 28.23 5.11 2.51
C THR A 848 28.57 6.58 2.30
N ARG A 849 27.57 7.40 1.95
CA ARG A 849 27.79 8.78 1.53
C ARG A 849 26.59 9.67 1.79
N ILE A 850 26.84 10.92 2.15
CA ILE A 850 25.80 11.96 2.28
C ILE A 850 26.27 13.23 1.58
N PHE A 851 25.39 13.86 0.80
CA PHE A 851 25.73 15.05 0.03
C PHE A 851 24.59 16.07 0.00
N GLY A 852 24.88 17.32 -0.30
CA GLY A 852 23.87 18.37 -0.45
C GLY A 852 24.32 19.43 -1.43
N GLU A 853 23.37 20.06 -2.11
CA GLU A 853 23.61 21.19 -3.00
C GLU A 853 23.36 22.51 -2.28
N VAL A 854 24.38 23.35 -2.20
CA VAL A 854 24.38 24.60 -1.44
C VAL A 854 24.67 25.76 -2.38
N GLN A 855 23.90 26.85 -2.28
CA GLN A 855 24.21 28.07 -3.02
C GLN A 855 25.58 28.61 -2.61
N GLN A 856 26.40 29.02 -3.56
CA GLN A 856 27.76 29.52 -3.33
C GLN A 856 27.78 30.73 -2.38
N GLN A 857 26.69 31.50 -2.31
CA GLN A 857 26.51 32.65 -1.42
C GLN A 857 26.17 32.28 0.03
N ASN A 858 25.82 31.03 0.32
CA ASN A 858 25.48 30.57 1.67
C ASN A 858 26.76 30.17 2.46
N ILE A 859 27.60 31.17 2.75
CA ILE A 859 28.89 31.00 3.41
C ILE A 859 28.76 30.23 4.74
N THR A 860 27.75 30.54 5.54
CA THR A 860 27.49 29.89 6.84
C THR A 860 27.28 28.38 6.70
N MET A 861 26.52 27.93 5.70
CA MET A 861 26.34 26.50 5.44
C MET A 861 27.63 25.83 4.93
N LEU A 862 28.42 26.54 4.12
CA LEU A 862 29.70 26.03 3.62
C LEU A 862 30.74 25.90 4.74
N GLU A 863 30.77 26.82 5.70
CA GLU A 863 31.60 26.74 6.90
C GLU A 863 31.17 25.55 7.78
N LEU A 864 29.87 25.43 8.07
CA LEU A 864 29.30 24.28 8.79
C LEU A 864 29.67 22.94 8.14
N ALA A 865 29.57 22.85 6.81
CA ALA A 865 29.91 21.64 6.06
C ALA A 865 31.41 21.30 6.22
N ARG A 866 32.30 22.28 6.07
CA ARG A 866 33.76 22.08 6.25
C ARG A 866 34.11 21.64 7.66
N ASP A 867 33.51 22.27 8.68
CA ASP A 867 33.73 21.92 10.09
C ASP A 867 33.31 20.48 10.42
N LEU A 868 32.32 19.95 9.69
CA LEU A 868 31.86 18.57 9.82
C LEU A 868 32.59 17.58 8.90
N GLY A 869 33.61 18.03 8.17
CA GLY A 869 34.45 17.20 7.30
C GLY A 869 33.86 16.91 5.92
N PHE A 870 32.93 17.74 5.44
CA PHE A 870 32.46 17.65 4.06
C PHE A 870 33.48 18.28 3.10
N VAL A 871 33.64 17.65 1.94
CA VAL A 871 34.40 18.18 0.82
C VAL A 871 33.46 19.02 -0.04
N VAL A 872 33.91 20.22 -0.44
CA VAL A 872 33.15 21.14 -1.30
C VAL A 872 33.69 21.04 -2.73
N GLY A 873 32.80 20.74 -3.69
CA GLY A 873 33.11 20.66 -5.11
C GLY A 873 32.12 21.45 -5.98
N PRO A 874 32.51 21.81 -7.21
CA PRO A 874 31.60 22.47 -8.14
C PRO A 874 30.48 21.53 -8.61
N VAL A 875 29.30 22.09 -8.92
CA VAL A 875 28.23 21.37 -9.64
C VAL A 875 28.34 21.66 -11.13
N ALA A 876 28.29 20.62 -11.96
CA ALA A 876 28.34 20.78 -13.42
C ALA A 876 27.07 21.50 -13.91
N GLY A 877 27.23 22.58 -14.67
CA GLY A 877 26.13 23.31 -15.31
C GLY A 877 25.53 24.46 -14.51
N ASP A 878 25.89 24.65 -13.23
CA ASP A 878 25.44 25.81 -12.44
C ASP A 878 26.58 26.35 -11.54
N PRO A 879 27.23 27.47 -11.90
CA PRO A 879 28.31 28.04 -11.11
C PRO A 879 27.83 28.67 -9.79
N ALA A 880 26.52 28.91 -9.64
CA ALA A 880 25.97 29.48 -8.41
C ALA A 880 25.75 28.44 -7.31
N ILE A 881 25.96 27.15 -7.60
CA ILE A 881 25.75 26.03 -6.68
C ILE A 881 27.04 25.23 -6.52
N VAL A 882 27.32 24.83 -5.29
CA VAL A 882 28.39 23.89 -4.95
C VAL A 882 27.81 22.67 -4.27
N ARG A 883 28.40 21.51 -4.52
CA ARG A 883 28.05 20.25 -3.86
C ARG A 883 28.96 20.07 -2.66
N VAL A 884 28.37 19.82 -1.50
CA VAL A 884 29.09 19.40 -0.30
C VAL A 884 28.86 17.91 -0.09
N GLU A 885 29.91 17.13 0.12
CA GLU A 885 29.81 15.66 0.19
C GLU A 885 30.73 15.10 1.28
N LYS A 886 30.24 14.08 1.99
CA LYS A 886 30.98 13.37 3.03
C LYS A 886 30.79 11.87 2.88
N ARG A 887 31.88 11.12 3.00
CA ARG A 887 31.82 9.65 3.15
C ARG A 887 31.55 9.29 4.61
N LEU A 888 30.78 8.23 4.81
CA LEU A 888 30.29 7.78 6.11
C LEU A 888 31.00 6.51 6.61
N ASP A 889 32.01 6.04 5.88
CA ASP A 889 32.80 4.83 6.15
C ASP A 889 33.91 5.01 7.20
#